data_AF-A0A9P6K7E3-F1
#
_entry.id   AF-A0A9P6K7E3-F1
#
_cell.length_a   1.000
_cell.length_b   1.000
_cell.length_c   1.000
_cell.angle_alpha   90.00
_cell.angle_beta   90.00
_cell.angle_gamma   90.00
#
_symmetry.space_group_name_H-M   'P 1'
#
loop_
_entity.id
_entity.type
_entity.pdbx_description
1 polymer ?
#
loop_
_entity_poly.entity_id
_entity_poly.type
_entity_poly.pdbx_seq_one_letter_code
_entity_poly.pdbx_strand_id
1 'polypeptide(L)'
;MNSNSSPSIGSSPTISGTKSMMNTVVSISTQQLVNSTLTPPLSDFPANGPTLFSFETITSLLFHQPITRIVVVLTVLQSLLGMGGKFPEHCSAPSHLLYGGEYLELFISPFVVPLTPTLLKSAHQTLGIAVMLAISNLISFGLFEERLTTVFRGNRTRRSNTSINRNSTRIFRNLVLVIVVLVMGLRQFLGFLFNRALGWAFPSLFFSDSVIECNLGLAPFLFALLVIQAFLPDDSDPRISSPSTTSTSIFAFRRIYIQVILCLFNVIPKAIVWWAGSGLIVGFVVSLGVAYQRMMGQWGGKVRITMYEKHSQYEDALVGLGISDGQDISMTSMTNYNKATSDDSDSDSDGRLSLESTAAYSPVLPTTNFSTVPGYMKEKTMSYIVRRLGGYVLPMIAILLFILVATSQLHHYKPNVSDDVLNNAIEPTTPFLLTFVIMTAPRRDGMGFIKPTLSSYLAAFPDVDDPAHPLYSRIQIIVYTHVTNHPKFDEAEEFFDTDPKARRHVKWIREDGAEKSQRKHLISAIRKIGTSEDSVYLGIMEDDFPFCEGGFQSMLNTIYEADRQVKDHCGIFITTGGSGLIFKRSVALTASFVLEQDELAKQRGMAVAAPDQALQNCMLGKHEYCSACAGTMVISKTLLQGHLGYNASTSGGEYSPKDFQCGWRHPFHGNPDTHVL
;
A
#
# COMPACT_ATOMS: atom_id res chain seq x y z
N MET A 1 -19.23 21.14 -67.91
CA MET A 1 -20.40 21.99 -67.59
C MET A 1 -20.42 22.16 -66.09
N ASN A 2 -20.18 23.39 -65.62
CA ASN A 2 -20.13 23.77 -64.21
C ASN A 2 -21.53 23.80 -63.61
N SER A 3 -21.69 23.26 -62.41
CA SER A 3 -22.75 23.69 -61.48
C SER A 3 -22.28 23.48 -60.04
N ASN A 4 -21.75 24.57 -59.49
CA ASN A 4 -21.57 24.79 -58.06
C ASN A 4 -22.95 25.00 -57.42
N SER A 5 -23.23 24.29 -56.33
CA SER A 5 -24.30 24.63 -55.40
C SER A 5 -23.82 24.40 -53.97
N SER A 6 -23.45 25.50 -53.32
CA SER A 6 -23.20 25.61 -51.88
C SER A 6 -24.52 25.41 -51.10
N PRO A 7 -24.52 24.78 -49.91
CA PRO A 7 -25.62 24.88 -48.99
C PRO A 7 -25.42 26.02 -47.97
N SER A 8 -26.56 26.60 -47.67
CA SER A 8 -26.87 27.72 -46.78
C SER A 8 -26.52 27.49 -45.31
N ILE A 9 -26.09 28.58 -44.68
CA ILE A 9 -25.95 28.77 -43.23
C ILE A 9 -27.33 28.63 -42.57
N GLY A 10 -27.50 27.57 -41.77
CA GLY A 10 -28.67 27.30 -40.94
C GLY A 10 -28.51 27.92 -39.55
N SER A 11 -29.52 28.69 -39.16
CA SER A 11 -29.72 29.40 -37.90
C SER A 11 -29.64 28.53 -36.63
N SER A 12 -29.05 29.10 -35.59
CA SER A 12 -28.96 28.57 -34.23
C SER A 12 -30.33 28.27 -33.59
N PRO A 13 -30.49 27.17 -32.82
CA PRO A 13 -31.66 26.95 -32.00
C PRO A 13 -31.53 27.70 -30.66
N THR A 14 -32.57 28.47 -30.36
CA THR A 14 -32.84 29.12 -29.08
C THR A 14 -33.05 28.08 -27.99
N ILE A 15 -32.10 27.97 -27.05
CA ILE A 15 -32.24 27.13 -25.86
C ILE A 15 -33.06 27.90 -24.82
N SER A 16 -34.32 27.51 -24.62
CA SER A 16 -35.13 27.95 -23.47
C SER A 16 -34.67 27.20 -22.22
N GLY A 17 -33.79 27.83 -21.44
CA GLY A 17 -33.38 27.32 -20.13
C GLY A 17 -34.44 27.62 -19.06
N THR A 18 -35.25 26.63 -18.70
CA THR A 18 -35.99 26.62 -17.44
C THR A 18 -35.04 26.18 -16.31
N LYS A 19 -34.41 27.17 -15.67
CA LYS A 19 -33.72 26.98 -14.38
C LYS A 19 -34.76 26.72 -13.29
N SER A 20 -34.94 25.46 -12.90
CA SER A 20 -35.52 25.10 -11.60
C SER A 20 -34.38 24.88 -10.61
N MET A 21 -34.10 25.90 -9.79
CA MET A 21 -33.26 25.77 -8.60
C MET A 21 -34.16 25.41 -7.42
N MET A 22 -34.22 24.13 -7.06
CA MET A 22 -34.66 23.72 -5.72
C MET A 22 -33.45 23.82 -4.78
N ASN A 23 -33.29 24.99 -4.16
CA ASN A 23 -32.46 25.16 -2.98
C ASN A 23 -33.26 24.67 -1.76
N THR A 24 -32.97 23.46 -1.28
CA THR A 24 -33.40 23.03 0.05
C THR A 24 -32.46 23.64 1.08
N VAL A 25 -32.82 24.84 1.56
CA VAL A 25 -32.21 25.47 2.73
C VAL A 25 -32.83 24.82 3.96
N VAL A 26 -32.06 23.98 4.65
CA VAL A 26 -32.41 23.52 6.01
C VAL A 26 -32.06 24.64 6.98
N SER A 27 -33.06 25.44 7.32
CA SER A 27 -32.97 26.42 8.41
C SER A 27 -33.05 25.68 9.76
N ILE A 28 -31.92 25.56 10.44
CA ILE A 28 -31.88 25.13 11.85
C ILE A 28 -32.34 26.30 12.69
N SER A 29 -33.56 26.18 13.24
CA SER A 29 -34.14 27.13 14.18
C SER A 29 -33.30 27.19 15.44
N THR A 30 -32.65 28.33 15.68
CA THR A 30 -31.95 28.64 16.92
C THR A 30 -32.96 29.25 17.88
N GLN A 31 -33.46 28.45 18.83
CA GLN A 31 -34.28 28.98 19.92
C GLN A 31 -33.41 29.82 20.86
N GLN A 32 -33.64 31.13 20.85
CA GLN A 32 -33.31 32.02 21.96
C GLN A 32 -34.21 31.65 23.14
N LEU A 33 -33.62 31.24 24.27
CA LEU A 33 -34.24 31.38 25.58
C LEU A 33 -33.43 32.37 26.41
N VAL A 34 -34.13 33.39 26.86
CA VAL A 34 -33.66 34.54 27.62
C VAL A 34 -33.60 34.21 29.12
N ASN A 35 -32.53 34.70 29.75
CA ASN A 35 -32.32 35.01 31.17
C ASN A 35 -32.80 34.04 32.27
N SER A 36 -31.80 33.45 32.93
CA SER A 36 -31.82 33.28 34.40
C SER A 36 -30.43 33.57 34.95
N THR A 37 -30.29 34.75 35.53
CA THR A 37 -29.12 35.23 36.27
C THR A 37 -29.01 34.46 37.59
N LEU A 38 -28.03 33.57 37.69
CA LEU A 38 -27.59 32.98 38.96
C LEU A 38 -26.07 32.85 38.89
N THR A 39 -25.39 33.80 39.52
CA THR A 39 -23.96 33.78 39.81
C THR A 39 -23.63 32.60 40.74
N PRO A 40 -22.84 31.60 40.30
CA PRO A 40 -22.25 30.64 41.21
C PRO A 40 -20.98 31.23 41.85
N PRO A 41 -20.60 30.78 43.05
CA PRO A 41 -19.43 31.25 43.75
C PRO A 41 -18.16 30.91 42.96
N LEU A 42 -17.25 31.89 42.93
CA LEU A 42 -15.90 31.82 42.40
C LEU A 42 -15.18 30.58 43.00
N SER A 43 -15.06 29.50 42.23
CA SER A 43 -14.22 28.37 42.60
C SER A 43 -12.83 28.59 42.01
N ASP A 44 -11.84 28.79 42.88
CA ASP A 44 -10.41 28.83 42.58
C ASP A 44 -9.90 27.45 42.10
N PHE A 45 -10.37 26.98 40.95
CA PHE A 45 -9.69 25.92 40.21
C PHE A 45 -8.62 26.57 39.34
N PRO A 46 -7.33 26.21 39.46
CA PRO A 46 -6.29 26.75 38.61
C PRO A 46 -6.62 26.40 37.15
N ALA A 47 -6.87 27.42 36.33
CA ALA A 47 -7.20 27.33 34.90
C ALA A 47 -6.05 26.80 34.02
N ASN A 48 -5.10 26.07 34.60
CA ASN A 48 -4.05 25.36 33.89
C ASN A 48 -4.56 23.99 33.46
N GLY A 49 -5.66 23.98 32.69
CA GLY A 49 -5.99 22.81 31.90
C GLY A 49 -4.82 22.54 30.94
N PRO A 50 -4.35 21.30 30.79
CA PRO A 50 -3.30 21.00 29.81
C PRO A 50 -3.84 21.35 28.44
N THR A 51 -3.39 22.48 27.87
CA THR A 51 -3.63 22.81 26.48
C THR A 51 -2.96 21.71 25.66
N LEU A 52 -3.78 20.75 25.23
CA LEU A 52 -3.36 19.65 24.38
C LEU A 52 -2.88 20.26 23.05
N PHE A 53 -1.57 20.45 22.97
CA PHE A 53 -0.81 20.91 21.80
C PHE A 53 -1.06 22.36 21.40
N SER A 54 -0.30 23.30 21.98
CA SER A 54 -0.15 24.62 21.37
C SER A 54 0.58 24.49 20.03
N PHE A 55 0.22 25.33 19.05
CA PHE A 55 0.91 25.38 17.75
C PHE A 55 2.42 25.65 17.90
N GLU A 56 2.82 26.39 18.93
CA GLU A 56 4.22 26.60 19.32
C GLU A 56 4.93 25.28 19.69
N THR A 57 4.24 24.37 20.38
CA THR A 57 4.80 23.06 20.72
C THR A 57 5.04 22.22 19.47
N ILE A 58 4.09 22.26 18.51
CA ILE A 58 4.20 21.50 17.26
C ILE A 58 5.32 22.06 16.38
N THR A 59 5.39 23.39 16.21
CA THR A 59 6.46 24.02 15.43
C THR A 59 7.83 23.79 16.06
N SER A 60 7.92 23.94 17.38
CA SER A 60 9.12 23.60 18.15
C SER A 60 9.58 22.16 17.88
N LEU A 61 8.65 21.19 17.98
CA LEU A 61 8.93 19.78 17.71
C LEU A 61 9.49 19.55 16.29
N LEU A 62 8.88 20.16 15.27
CA LEU A 62 9.24 19.95 13.87
C LEU A 62 10.59 20.60 13.50
N PHE A 63 10.93 21.75 14.09
CA PHE A 63 12.12 22.52 13.70
C PHE A 63 13.34 22.31 14.60
N HIS A 64 13.16 21.86 15.86
CA HIS A 64 14.29 21.58 16.75
C HIS A 64 14.93 20.22 16.51
N GLN A 65 14.17 19.24 16.03
CA GLN A 65 14.65 17.88 15.86
C GLN A 65 15.38 17.74 14.50
N PRO A 66 16.69 17.43 14.50
CA PRO A 66 17.53 17.56 13.31
C PRO A 66 17.16 16.62 12.17
N ILE A 67 16.71 15.39 12.46
CA ILE A 67 16.33 14.44 11.42
C ILE A 67 14.94 14.80 10.87
N THR A 68 14.00 15.12 11.74
CA THR A 68 12.67 15.59 11.37
C THR A 68 12.77 16.80 10.46
N ARG A 69 13.65 17.76 10.77
CA ARG A 69 13.93 18.90 9.89
C ARG A 69 14.41 18.48 8.50
N ILE A 70 15.31 17.49 8.40
CA ILE A 70 15.76 16.97 7.09
C ILE A 70 14.59 16.35 6.34
N VAL A 71 13.75 15.55 7.02
CA VAL A 71 12.56 14.93 6.42
C VAL A 71 11.57 15.99 5.95
N VAL A 72 11.30 17.03 6.75
CA VAL A 72 10.44 18.17 6.35
C VAL A 72 10.98 18.85 5.10
N VAL A 73 12.28 19.18 5.07
CA VAL A 73 12.91 19.85 3.92
C VAL A 73 12.85 18.96 2.68
N LEU A 74 13.14 17.67 2.81
CA LEU A 74 13.04 16.72 1.71
C LEU A 74 11.60 16.64 1.21
N THR A 75 10.62 16.50 2.11
CA THR A 75 9.21 16.43 1.73
C THR A 75 8.75 17.68 0.99
N VAL A 76 9.08 18.87 1.49
CA VAL A 76 8.74 20.13 0.80
C VAL A 76 9.43 20.22 -0.55
N LEU A 77 10.73 19.93 -0.62
CA LEU A 77 11.50 19.99 -1.86
C LEU A 77 10.93 19.03 -2.91
N GLN A 78 10.63 17.80 -2.52
CA GLN A 78 10.09 16.79 -3.44
C GLN A 78 8.67 17.12 -3.89
N SER A 79 7.83 17.64 -3.01
CA SER A 79 6.50 18.12 -3.41
C SER A 79 6.58 19.29 -4.39
N LEU A 80 7.52 20.22 -4.22
CA LEU A 80 7.76 21.31 -5.16
C LEU A 80 8.29 20.82 -6.51
N LEU A 81 9.20 19.84 -6.51
CA LEU A 81 9.69 19.19 -7.74
C LEU A 81 8.56 18.43 -8.47
N GLY A 82 7.68 17.77 -7.72
CA GLY A 82 6.46 17.15 -8.24
C GLY A 82 5.52 18.15 -8.91
N MET A 83 5.32 19.31 -8.30
CA MET A 83 4.55 20.40 -8.92
C MET A 83 5.16 20.92 -10.22
N GLY A 84 6.48 20.79 -10.40
CA GLY A 84 7.18 21.15 -11.62
C GLY A 84 7.08 20.13 -12.75
N GLY A 85 6.33 19.03 -12.59
CA GLY A 85 6.14 17.99 -13.62
C GLY A 85 7.39 17.16 -13.92
N LYS A 86 8.42 17.24 -13.07
CA LYS A 86 9.68 16.48 -13.23
C LYS A 86 9.67 15.12 -12.52
N PHE A 87 8.61 14.85 -11.77
CA PHE A 87 8.39 13.56 -11.14
C PHE A 87 7.34 12.80 -11.95
N PRO A 88 7.43 11.46 -12.06
CA PRO A 88 6.39 10.68 -12.71
C PRO A 88 5.02 11.07 -12.15
N GLU A 89 4.09 11.39 -13.07
CA GLU A 89 2.72 11.81 -12.74
C GLU A 89 1.91 10.70 -12.06
N HIS A 90 2.48 9.50 -12.02
CA HIS A 90 1.89 8.30 -11.48
C HIS A 90 2.81 7.68 -10.45
N CYS A 91 2.16 7.00 -9.52
CA CYS A 91 2.82 6.34 -8.45
C CYS A 91 3.49 5.05 -8.96
N SER A 92 4.79 5.10 -9.20
CA SER A 92 5.51 3.95 -9.76
C SER A 92 5.64 2.81 -8.75
N ALA A 93 5.15 1.65 -9.16
CA ALA A 93 5.41 0.37 -8.52
C ALA A 93 6.92 0.20 -8.27
N PRO A 94 7.38 -0.20 -7.08
CA PRO A 94 8.82 -0.40 -6.85
C PRO A 94 9.51 -1.34 -7.85
N SER A 95 8.80 -2.37 -8.33
CA SER A 95 9.32 -3.25 -9.39
C SER A 95 9.57 -2.49 -10.69
N HIS A 96 8.69 -1.53 -11.03
CA HIS A 96 8.86 -0.68 -12.20
C HIS A 96 10.16 0.13 -12.10
N LEU A 97 10.37 0.79 -10.96
CA LEU A 97 11.57 1.59 -10.71
C LEU A 97 12.85 0.72 -10.77
N LEU A 98 12.79 -0.52 -10.28
CA LEU A 98 13.91 -1.45 -10.36
C LEU A 98 14.24 -1.89 -11.80
N TYR A 99 13.22 -2.17 -12.61
CA TYR A 99 13.43 -2.56 -14.02
C TYR A 99 13.81 -1.38 -14.91
N GLY A 100 13.28 -0.18 -14.61
CA GLY A 100 13.65 1.07 -15.30
C GLY A 100 15.01 1.62 -14.89
N GLY A 101 15.65 1.08 -13.84
CA GLY A 101 16.90 1.62 -13.30
C GLY A 101 16.73 2.96 -12.56
N GLU A 102 15.49 3.32 -12.20
CA GLU A 102 15.11 4.58 -11.55
C GLU A 102 15.28 4.48 -10.02
N TYR A 103 16.44 4.02 -9.56
CA TYR A 103 16.71 3.76 -8.14
C TYR A 103 16.56 5.00 -7.26
N LEU A 104 16.89 6.18 -7.81
CA LEU A 104 16.78 7.44 -7.07
C LEU A 104 15.32 7.73 -6.69
N GLU A 105 14.38 7.50 -7.60
CA GLU A 105 12.95 7.69 -7.35
C GLU A 105 12.44 6.70 -6.28
N LEU A 106 12.98 5.47 -6.29
CA LEU A 106 12.64 4.47 -5.28
C LEU A 106 13.04 4.94 -3.87
N PHE A 107 14.21 5.58 -3.72
CA PHE A 107 14.66 6.10 -2.42
C PHE A 107 13.93 7.37 -1.99
N ILE A 108 13.53 8.21 -2.94
CA ILE A 108 12.94 9.53 -2.67
C ILE A 108 11.42 9.46 -2.48
N SER A 109 10.75 8.51 -3.14
CA SER A 109 9.29 8.38 -3.16
C SER A 109 8.60 8.43 -1.78
N PRO A 110 9.14 7.88 -0.68
CA PRO A 110 8.47 7.97 0.63
C PRO A 110 8.31 9.39 1.16
N PHE A 111 9.13 10.32 0.68
CA PHE A 111 9.10 11.72 1.10
C PHE A 111 8.14 12.57 0.27
N VAL A 112 7.61 12.05 -0.83
CA VAL A 112 6.70 12.78 -1.71
C VAL A 112 5.32 12.90 -1.07
N VAL A 113 4.85 14.14 -0.88
CA VAL A 113 3.43 14.42 -0.58
C VAL A 113 2.74 14.75 -1.89
N PRO A 114 1.66 14.03 -2.24
CA PRO A 114 0.94 14.24 -3.49
C PRO A 114 0.16 15.56 -3.42
N LEU A 115 0.78 16.66 -3.87
CA LEU A 115 0.14 17.98 -3.95
C LEU A 115 -0.44 18.29 -5.33
N THR A 116 0.04 17.61 -6.37
CA THR A 116 -0.44 17.82 -7.75
C THR A 116 -1.81 17.18 -7.97
N PRO A 117 -2.72 17.82 -8.74
CA PRO A 117 -4.03 17.25 -9.06
C PRO A 117 -3.97 15.84 -9.67
N THR A 118 -2.96 15.56 -10.51
CA THR A 118 -2.71 14.25 -11.12
C THR A 118 -2.42 13.19 -10.06
N LEU A 119 -1.42 13.43 -9.20
CA LEU A 119 -1.12 12.55 -8.07
C LEU A 119 -2.26 12.43 -7.07
N LEU A 120 -3.01 13.50 -6.79
CA LEU A 120 -4.18 13.46 -5.93
C LEU A 120 -5.28 12.56 -6.51
N LYS A 121 -5.54 12.68 -7.82
CA LYS A 121 -6.50 11.82 -8.54
C LYS A 121 -6.03 10.36 -8.54
N SER A 122 -4.75 10.10 -8.85
CA SER A 122 -4.14 8.76 -8.80
C SER A 122 -4.12 8.18 -7.38
N ALA A 123 -3.97 9.04 -6.37
CA ALA A 123 -4.03 8.67 -4.97
C ALA A 123 -5.47 8.47 -4.46
N HIS A 124 -6.50 8.81 -5.24
CA HIS A 124 -7.88 8.95 -4.77
C HIS A 124 -8.01 9.81 -3.50
N GLN A 125 -7.16 10.84 -3.38
CA GLN A 125 -7.10 11.73 -2.22
C GLN A 125 -7.57 13.13 -2.59
N THR A 126 -8.25 13.78 -1.65
CA THR A 126 -8.44 15.24 -1.72
C THR A 126 -7.17 15.94 -1.21
N LEU A 127 -6.92 17.16 -1.67
CA LEU A 127 -5.79 17.97 -1.20
C LEU A 127 -5.77 18.07 0.34
N GLY A 128 -6.93 18.25 0.96
CA GLY A 128 -7.06 18.31 2.41
C GLY A 128 -6.60 17.03 3.11
N ILE A 129 -6.99 15.85 2.59
CA ILE A 129 -6.55 14.56 3.13
C ILE A 129 -5.04 14.40 2.95
N ALA A 130 -4.49 14.69 1.76
CA ALA A 130 -3.06 14.58 1.50
C ALA A 130 -2.22 15.47 2.45
N VAL A 131 -2.65 16.71 2.66
CA VAL A 131 -1.99 17.64 3.60
C VAL A 131 -2.12 17.17 5.05
N MET A 132 -3.30 16.72 5.47
CA MET A 132 -3.49 16.18 6.83
C MET A 132 -2.62 14.96 7.10
N LEU A 133 -2.48 14.04 6.12
CA LEU A 133 -1.59 12.88 6.22
C LEU A 133 -0.13 13.30 6.30
N ALA A 134 0.29 14.26 5.47
CA ALA A 134 1.65 14.79 5.50
C ALA A 134 1.99 15.38 6.87
N ILE A 135 1.10 16.22 7.42
CA ILE A 135 1.28 16.82 8.75
C ILE A 135 1.28 15.73 9.83
N SER A 136 0.34 14.78 9.78
CA SER A 136 0.28 13.65 10.72
C SER A 136 1.58 12.84 10.72
N ASN A 137 2.14 12.58 9.53
CA ASN A 137 3.40 11.85 9.36
C ASN A 137 4.60 12.60 9.94
N LEU A 138 4.71 13.90 9.67
CA LEU A 138 5.79 14.73 10.16
C LEU A 138 5.72 14.87 11.70
N ILE A 139 4.52 15.07 12.25
CA ILE A 139 4.31 15.12 13.70
C ILE A 139 4.67 13.77 14.34
N SER A 140 4.18 12.67 13.78
CA SER A 140 4.49 11.32 14.28
C SER A 140 5.99 11.06 14.28
N PHE A 141 6.68 11.41 13.19
CA PHE A 141 8.12 11.26 13.07
C PHE A 141 8.87 12.11 14.11
N GLY A 142 8.47 13.37 14.30
CA GLY A 142 9.04 14.25 15.33
C GLY A 142 8.87 13.69 16.75
N LEU A 143 7.69 13.15 17.07
CA LEU A 143 7.43 12.50 18.35
C LEU A 143 8.31 11.25 18.55
N PHE A 144 8.54 10.46 17.50
CA PHE A 144 9.45 9.31 17.56
C PHE A 144 10.91 9.74 17.77
N GLU A 145 11.38 10.78 17.08
CA GLU A 145 12.74 11.31 17.25
C GLU A 145 12.96 11.81 18.68
N GLU A 146 12.05 12.62 19.22
CA GLU A 146 12.14 13.11 20.59
C GLU A 146 12.25 11.94 21.58
N ARG A 147 11.38 10.92 21.45
CA ARG A 147 11.34 9.79 22.37
C ARG A 147 12.51 8.83 22.25
N LEU A 148 12.88 8.43 21.03
CA LEU A 148 13.95 7.46 20.87
C LEU A 148 15.32 8.10 21.17
N THR A 149 15.49 9.39 20.93
CA THR A 149 16.72 10.09 21.32
C THR A 149 16.86 10.24 22.84
N THR A 150 15.77 10.38 23.62
CA THR A 150 15.85 10.36 25.09
C THR A 150 16.24 8.97 25.59
N VAL A 151 15.64 7.91 25.05
CA VAL A 151 16.00 6.52 25.37
C VAL A 151 17.47 6.22 25.05
N PHE A 152 18.00 6.75 23.95
CA PHE A 152 19.40 6.55 23.53
C PHE A 152 20.39 7.43 24.30
N ARG A 153 19.93 8.52 24.92
CA ARG A 153 20.77 9.42 25.70
C ARG A 153 21.29 8.73 26.97
N GLY A 154 20.51 7.81 27.53
CA GLY A 154 20.79 7.15 28.81
C GLY A 154 20.77 8.14 29.99
N ASN A 155 20.62 7.60 31.20
CA ASN A 155 20.49 8.40 32.43
C ASN A 155 21.86 8.92 32.93
N ARG A 156 22.64 9.56 32.06
CA ARG A 156 23.99 10.05 32.38
C ARG A 156 23.87 11.37 33.13
N THR A 157 24.36 11.38 34.37
CA THR A 157 24.31 12.52 35.29
C THR A 157 24.77 13.82 34.65
N ARG A 158 23.99 14.87 34.93
CA ARG A 158 23.83 16.23 34.38
C ARG A 158 25.08 17.08 34.00
N ARG A 159 26.31 16.56 34.07
CA ARG A 159 27.53 17.39 34.02
C ARG A 159 28.13 17.65 32.63
N SER A 160 27.54 17.15 31.53
CA SER A 160 28.03 17.44 30.15
C SER A 160 26.89 17.44 29.11
N ASN A 161 26.16 18.55 29.01
CA ASN A 161 24.91 18.59 28.23
C ASN A 161 25.07 18.72 26.71
N THR A 162 26.17 19.28 26.20
CA THR A 162 26.30 19.58 24.75
C THR A 162 26.91 18.44 23.93
N SER A 163 27.90 17.71 24.45
CA SER A 163 28.56 16.61 23.72
C SER A 163 27.66 15.38 23.59
N ILE A 164 26.84 15.10 24.61
CA ILE A 164 25.98 13.90 24.66
C ILE A 164 24.87 13.95 23.60
N ASN A 165 24.29 15.13 23.34
CA ASN A 165 23.20 15.27 22.36
C ASN A 165 23.64 14.86 20.94
N ARG A 166 24.88 15.18 20.54
CA ARG A 166 25.38 14.84 19.20
C ARG A 166 25.45 13.33 18.95
N ASN A 167 25.77 12.54 19.97
CA ASN A 167 25.88 11.09 19.82
C ASN A 167 24.51 10.41 19.74
N SER A 168 23.54 10.81 20.56
CA SER A 168 22.18 10.25 20.50
C SER A 168 21.52 10.49 19.13
N THR A 169 21.62 11.71 18.61
CA THR A 169 21.13 12.03 17.26
C THR A 169 21.81 11.19 16.17
N ARG A 170 23.13 10.94 16.27
CA ARG A 170 23.84 10.08 15.30
C ARG A 170 23.33 8.63 15.35
N ILE A 171 23.04 8.11 16.53
CA ILE A 171 22.49 6.75 16.70
C ILE A 171 21.10 6.69 16.09
N PHE A 172 20.21 7.63 16.42
CA PHE A 172 18.87 7.69 15.85
C PHE A 172 18.91 7.83 14.32
N ARG A 173 19.81 8.64 13.78
CA ARG A 173 20.02 8.76 12.33
C ARG A 173 20.40 7.45 11.67
N ASN A 174 21.40 6.78 12.23
CA ASN A 174 21.86 5.51 11.69
C ASN A 174 20.76 4.44 11.79
N LEU A 175 19.97 4.46 12.87
CA LEU A 175 18.81 3.59 13.03
C LEU A 175 17.76 3.83 11.94
N VAL A 176 17.39 5.09 11.69
CA VAL A 176 16.43 5.44 10.62
C VAL A 176 16.95 5.00 9.26
N LEU A 177 18.23 5.22 8.95
CA LEU A 177 18.83 4.75 7.69
C LEU A 177 18.75 3.22 7.53
N VAL A 178 19.06 2.47 8.60
CA VAL A 178 18.94 1.01 8.61
C VAL A 178 17.50 0.58 8.39
N ILE A 179 16.54 1.21 9.08
CA ILE A 179 15.11 0.94 8.90
C ILE A 179 14.69 1.20 7.44
N VAL A 180 15.10 2.33 6.86
CA VAL A 180 14.75 2.68 5.47
C VAL A 180 15.25 1.61 4.50
N VAL A 181 16.51 1.21 4.61
CA VAL A 181 17.10 0.18 3.74
C VAL A 181 16.40 -1.18 3.92
N LEU A 182 16.16 -1.59 5.17
CA LEU A 182 15.52 -2.87 5.47
C LEU A 182 14.05 -2.90 5.04
N VAL A 183 13.29 -1.84 5.26
CA VAL A 183 11.89 -1.73 4.81
C VAL A 183 11.81 -1.79 3.29
N MET A 184 12.66 -1.04 2.60
CA MET A 184 12.73 -1.06 1.14
C MET A 184 13.10 -2.45 0.62
N GLY A 185 14.15 -3.06 1.16
CA GLY A 185 14.59 -4.40 0.77
C GLY A 185 13.54 -5.47 1.04
N LEU A 186 12.93 -5.47 2.24
CA LEU A 186 11.88 -6.42 2.60
C LEU A 186 10.66 -6.24 1.69
N ARG A 187 10.28 -5.01 1.36
CA ARG A 187 9.19 -4.77 0.42
C ARG A 187 9.48 -5.35 -0.95
N GLN A 188 10.67 -5.13 -1.51
CA GLN A 188 11.02 -5.73 -2.81
C GLN A 188 10.97 -7.25 -2.75
N PHE A 189 11.47 -7.80 -1.64
CA PHE A 189 11.44 -9.24 -1.42
C PHE A 189 10.00 -9.77 -1.32
N LEU A 190 9.11 -9.12 -0.58
CA LEU A 190 7.70 -9.49 -0.50
C LEU A 190 6.99 -9.33 -1.84
N GLY A 191 7.24 -8.24 -2.56
CA GLY A 191 6.72 -8.04 -3.92
C GLY A 191 7.19 -9.12 -4.88
N PHE A 192 8.46 -9.53 -4.81
CA PHE A 192 8.98 -10.66 -5.58
C PHE A 192 8.33 -11.98 -5.17
N LEU A 193 8.20 -12.24 -3.86
CA LEU A 193 7.63 -13.47 -3.33
C LEU A 193 6.15 -13.59 -3.74
N PHE A 194 5.38 -12.53 -3.55
CA PHE A 194 3.96 -12.48 -3.88
C PHE A 194 3.70 -12.41 -5.37
N ASN A 195 4.57 -11.80 -6.17
CA ASN A 195 4.36 -11.73 -7.62
C ASN A 195 4.90 -12.96 -8.35
N ARG A 196 6.14 -13.37 -8.07
CA ARG A 196 6.87 -14.37 -8.88
C ARG A 196 6.92 -15.75 -8.24
N ALA A 197 7.08 -15.83 -6.92
CA ALA A 197 7.27 -17.14 -6.27
C ALA A 197 5.94 -17.83 -5.92
N LEU A 198 4.96 -17.07 -5.41
CA LEU A 198 3.72 -17.59 -4.84
C LEU A 198 2.44 -17.11 -5.54
N GLY A 199 2.46 -15.91 -6.15
CA GLY A 199 1.26 -15.32 -6.78
C GLY A 199 0.69 -16.14 -7.92
N TRP A 200 1.55 -16.89 -8.63
CA TRP A 200 1.13 -17.80 -9.68
C TRP A 200 0.38 -19.03 -9.14
N ALA A 201 0.71 -19.48 -7.92
CA ALA A 201 0.11 -20.67 -7.33
C ALA A 201 -1.14 -20.37 -6.49
N PHE A 202 -1.18 -19.21 -5.82
CA PHE A 202 -2.28 -18.80 -4.96
C PHE A 202 -2.63 -17.32 -5.14
N PRO A 203 -3.18 -16.95 -6.32
CA PRO A 203 -3.51 -15.57 -6.61
C PRO A 203 -4.43 -14.97 -5.54
N SER A 204 -5.48 -15.68 -5.11
CA SER A 204 -6.42 -15.14 -4.10
C SER A 204 -5.80 -14.79 -2.74
N LEU A 205 -4.72 -15.45 -2.33
CA LEU A 205 -4.06 -15.21 -1.03
C LEU A 205 -2.94 -14.16 -1.11
N PHE A 206 -2.32 -14.03 -2.28
CA PHE A 206 -1.17 -13.14 -2.51
C PHE A 206 -1.40 -12.11 -3.61
N PHE A 207 -2.68 -11.84 -3.97
CA PHE A 207 -3.11 -10.65 -4.72
C PHE A 207 -2.91 -9.43 -3.83
N SER A 208 -1.64 -9.14 -3.66
CA SER A 208 -1.16 -8.05 -2.89
C SER A 208 -0.92 -6.93 -3.88
N ASP A 209 -1.69 -5.86 -3.72
CA ASP A 209 -1.33 -4.60 -4.34
C ASP A 209 0.06 -4.15 -3.88
N SER A 210 0.80 -4.78 -2.95
CA SER A 210 2.17 -4.41 -2.53
C SER A 210 3.12 -3.98 -3.66
N VAL A 211 3.01 -4.62 -4.82
CA VAL A 211 3.80 -4.28 -6.00
C VAL A 211 3.35 -2.96 -6.62
N ILE A 212 2.06 -2.65 -6.60
CA ILE A 212 1.43 -1.40 -7.09
C ILE A 212 1.23 -0.36 -5.97
N GLU A 213 1.34 -0.77 -4.71
CA GLU A 213 1.07 0.06 -3.56
C GLU A 213 1.99 1.25 -3.73
N CYS A 214 1.47 2.43 -3.47
CA CYS A 214 2.30 3.59 -3.65
C CYS A 214 3.49 3.56 -2.71
N ASN A 215 4.71 3.81 -3.21
CA ASN A 215 5.86 4.14 -2.36
C ASN A 215 5.71 5.56 -1.76
N LEU A 216 4.49 6.04 -1.52
CA LEU A 216 4.25 7.38 -1.02
C LEU A 216 4.09 7.35 0.49
N GLY A 217 4.69 8.34 1.15
CA GLY A 217 4.54 8.58 2.57
C GLY A 217 5.48 7.78 3.48
N LEU A 218 5.58 8.26 4.72
CA LEU A 218 6.49 7.76 5.74
C LEU A 218 5.93 6.57 6.55
N ALA A 219 4.69 6.15 6.24
CA ALA A 219 3.94 5.15 6.99
C ALA A 219 4.75 3.90 7.44
N PRO A 220 5.47 3.17 6.56
CA PRO A 220 6.16 1.96 6.99
C PRO A 220 7.29 2.24 7.99
N PHE A 221 7.96 3.39 7.86
CA PHE A 221 9.01 3.79 8.79
C PHE A 221 8.41 4.17 10.14
N LEU A 222 7.24 4.84 10.14
CA LEU A 222 6.50 5.15 11.36
C LEU A 222 6.02 3.89 12.07
N PHE A 223 5.52 2.89 11.33
CA PHE A 223 5.17 1.58 11.91
C PHE A 223 6.39 0.84 12.46
N ALA A 224 7.55 0.92 11.78
CA ALA A 224 8.79 0.35 12.30
C ALA A 224 9.24 1.03 13.60
N LEU A 225 9.22 2.37 13.63
CA LEU A 225 9.55 3.16 14.82
C LEU A 225 8.56 2.93 15.97
N LEU A 226 7.28 2.73 15.66
CA LEU A 226 6.24 2.38 16.62
C LEU A 226 6.57 1.07 17.34
N VAL A 227 6.95 0.02 16.59
CA VAL A 227 7.36 -1.26 17.17
C VAL A 227 8.62 -1.09 18.02
N ILE A 228 9.63 -0.36 17.54
CA ILE A 228 10.86 -0.09 18.28
C ILE A 228 10.59 0.64 19.60
N GLN A 229 9.72 1.65 19.58
CA GLN A 229 9.33 2.36 20.78
C GLN A 229 8.55 1.46 21.75
N ALA A 230 7.68 0.57 21.25
CA ALA A 230 6.97 -0.39 22.09
C ALA A 230 7.93 -1.39 22.79
N PHE A 231 9.05 -1.73 22.15
CA PHE A 231 10.10 -2.57 22.73
C PHE A 231 11.00 -1.85 23.73
N LEU A 232 11.28 -0.56 23.50
CA LEU A 232 12.24 0.23 24.27
C LEU A 232 11.48 1.28 25.11
N PRO A 233 10.96 0.90 26.29
CA PRO A 233 10.27 1.85 27.16
C PRO A 233 11.23 2.95 27.57
N ASP A 234 10.68 4.12 27.84
CA ASP A 234 11.41 5.15 28.53
C ASP A 234 11.33 4.88 30.04
N ASP A 235 12.32 4.17 30.59
CA ASP A 235 12.43 3.94 32.05
C ASP A 235 12.91 5.20 32.79
N SER A 236 13.15 6.32 32.08
CA SER A 236 13.76 7.51 32.64
C SER A 236 12.79 8.43 33.39
N ASP A 237 11.54 8.01 33.66
CA ASP A 237 10.60 8.82 34.44
C ASP A 237 10.75 8.51 35.95
N PRO A 238 11.55 9.29 36.72
CA PRO A 238 11.85 9.01 38.12
C PRO A 238 10.62 9.17 39.03
N ARG A 239 9.50 9.67 38.50
CA ARG A 239 8.23 9.78 39.24
C ARG A 239 7.58 8.43 39.54
N ILE A 240 7.95 7.38 38.81
CA ILE A 240 7.40 6.03 39.02
C ILE A 240 8.06 5.33 40.21
N SER A 241 9.28 5.72 40.60
CA SER A 241 9.98 5.14 41.76
C SER A 241 9.58 5.75 43.11
N SER A 242 8.58 6.63 43.18
CA SER A 242 8.00 7.03 44.46
C SER A 242 6.87 6.05 44.81
N PRO A 243 7.05 5.14 45.80
CA PRO A 243 6.06 4.12 46.15
C PRO A 243 4.72 4.69 46.66
N SER A 244 4.63 6.00 46.88
CA SER A 244 3.46 6.68 47.47
C SER A 244 2.42 7.21 46.47
N THR A 245 2.64 7.11 45.15
CA THR A 245 1.68 7.63 44.16
C THR A 245 1.33 6.58 43.11
N THR A 246 0.23 5.86 43.35
CA THR A 246 -0.37 4.80 42.51
C THR A 246 -0.88 5.26 41.14
N SER A 247 -0.58 6.48 40.70
CA SER A 247 -1.04 7.05 39.45
C SER A 247 0.13 7.47 38.58
N THR A 248 0.47 6.71 37.52
CA THR A 248 1.09 7.25 36.28
C THR A 248 1.35 6.25 35.15
N SER A 249 1.11 4.94 35.31
CA SER A 249 1.16 3.97 34.19
C SER A 249 0.24 4.37 33.01
N ILE A 250 -0.90 5.00 33.32
CA ILE A 250 -1.91 5.41 32.34
C ILE A 250 -1.39 6.47 31.35
N PHE A 251 -0.46 7.35 31.75
CA PHE A 251 -0.02 8.47 30.89
C PHE A 251 0.98 8.06 29.81
N ALA A 252 1.91 7.15 30.11
CA ALA A 252 2.82 6.60 29.11
C ALA A 252 2.06 5.75 28.08
N PHE A 253 1.10 4.97 28.58
CA PHE A 253 0.15 4.20 27.78
C PHE A 253 -0.57 5.11 26.77
N ARG A 254 -1.17 6.23 27.22
CA ARG A 254 -1.90 7.20 26.37
C ARG A 254 -1.10 7.73 25.17
N ARG A 255 0.22 7.92 25.27
CA ARG A 255 1.02 8.47 24.16
C ARG A 255 1.25 7.46 23.03
N ILE A 256 1.48 6.20 23.35
CA ILE A 256 1.62 5.13 22.34
C ILE A 256 0.30 5.00 21.57
N TYR A 257 -0.87 5.11 22.22
CA TYR A 257 -2.16 5.10 21.52
C TYR A 257 -2.32 6.26 20.55
N ILE A 258 -1.89 7.46 20.92
CA ILE A 258 -1.91 8.61 20.00
C ILE A 258 -1.05 8.30 18.77
N GLN A 259 0.16 7.76 18.95
CA GLN A 259 1.02 7.36 17.82
C GLN A 259 0.43 6.23 16.99
N VAL A 260 -0.21 5.23 17.61
CA VAL A 260 -0.96 4.17 16.90
C VAL A 260 -2.05 4.79 16.04
N ILE A 261 -2.86 5.69 16.60
CA ILE A 261 -3.94 6.37 15.87
C ILE A 261 -3.38 7.21 14.72
N LEU A 262 -2.30 7.95 14.95
CA LEU A 262 -1.62 8.74 13.91
C LEU A 262 -1.04 7.86 12.79
N CYS A 263 -0.47 6.69 13.14
CA CYS A 263 -0.03 5.70 12.15
C CYS A 263 -1.23 5.11 11.39
N LEU A 264 -2.35 4.81 12.06
CA LEU A 264 -3.56 4.27 11.43
C LEU A 264 -4.23 5.26 10.48
N PHE A 265 -4.12 6.57 10.70
CA PHE A 265 -4.57 7.57 9.73
C PHE A 265 -3.92 7.40 8.35
N ASN A 266 -2.69 6.85 8.28
CA ASN A 266 -2.03 6.57 7.01
C ASN A 266 -2.65 5.42 6.21
N VAL A 267 -3.48 4.60 6.85
CA VAL A 267 -4.11 3.43 6.23
C VAL A 267 -5.45 3.79 5.60
N ILE A 268 -6.11 4.87 6.05
CA ILE A 268 -7.43 5.30 5.56
C ILE A 268 -7.48 5.56 4.04
N PRO A 269 -6.49 6.23 3.42
CA PRO A 269 -6.63 6.66 2.04
C PRO A 269 -6.43 5.53 1.03
N LYS A 270 -5.65 4.51 1.39
CA LYS A 270 -5.33 3.37 0.53
C LYS A 270 -4.98 2.15 1.39
N ALA A 271 -5.33 0.98 0.88
CA ALA A 271 -4.88 -0.31 1.40
C ALA A 271 -3.35 -0.47 1.25
N ILE A 272 -2.58 0.13 2.15
CA ILE A 272 -1.10 0.04 2.21
C ILE A 272 -0.64 -1.09 3.13
N VAL A 273 -1.31 -2.24 3.08
CA VAL A 273 -1.17 -3.31 4.09
C VAL A 273 0.23 -3.84 4.13
N TRP A 274 0.79 -4.12 2.96
CA TRP A 274 2.08 -4.75 2.87
C TRP A 274 3.20 -3.73 3.00
N TRP A 275 2.95 -2.49 2.61
CA TRP A 275 3.84 -1.38 2.94
C TRP A 275 3.94 -1.19 4.45
N ALA A 276 2.83 -0.94 5.15
CA ALA A 276 2.81 -0.81 6.61
C ALA A 276 3.30 -2.08 7.32
N GLY A 277 2.89 -3.25 6.82
CA GLY A 277 3.30 -4.57 7.32
C GLY A 277 4.80 -4.80 7.23
N SER A 278 5.46 -4.38 6.15
CA SER A 278 6.92 -4.43 6.04
C SER A 278 7.60 -3.57 7.13
N GLY A 279 7.01 -2.41 7.44
CA GLY A 279 7.39 -1.58 8.57
C GLY A 279 7.31 -2.31 9.92
N LEU A 280 6.17 -2.95 10.20
CA LEU A 280 5.97 -3.73 11.43
C LEU A 280 7.01 -4.86 11.57
N ILE A 281 7.25 -5.62 10.50
CA ILE A 281 8.21 -6.74 10.49
C ILE A 281 9.64 -6.21 10.71
N VAL A 282 10.05 -5.17 9.99
CA VAL A 282 11.39 -4.58 10.15
C VAL A 282 11.56 -3.98 11.53
N GLY A 283 10.58 -3.24 12.03
CA GLY A 283 10.60 -2.70 13.39
C GLY A 283 10.80 -3.79 14.44
N PHE A 284 10.12 -4.93 14.27
CA PHE A 284 10.29 -6.09 15.15
C PHE A 284 11.72 -6.66 15.09
N VAL A 285 12.24 -6.93 13.89
CA VAL A 285 13.60 -7.47 13.69
C VAL A 285 14.67 -6.52 14.24
N VAL A 286 14.55 -5.22 13.95
CA VAL A 286 15.46 -4.19 14.45
C VAL A 286 15.39 -4.11 15.98
N SER A 287 14.21 -4.20 16.58
CA SER A 287 14.05 -4.21 18.03
C SER A 287 14.73 -5.41 18.69
N LEU A 288 14.59 -6.60 18.11
CA LEU A 288 15.30 -7.80 18.56
C LEU A 288 16.82 -7.62 18.43
N GLY A 289 17.30 -7.03 17.33
CA GLY A 289 18.70 -6.71 17.12
C GLY A 289 19.25 -5.75 18.18
N VAL A 290 18.52 -4.67 18.48
CA VAL A 290 18.90 -3.70 19.53
C VAL A 290 18.87 -4.36 20.91
N ALA A 291 17.85 -5.15 21.23
CA ALA A 291 17.76 -5.87 22.49
C ALA A 291 18.91 -6.88 22.66
N TYR A 292 19.25 -7.60 21.59
CA TYR A 292 20.39 -8.53 21.56
C TYR A 292 21.73 -7.78 21.76
N GLN A 293 21.95 -6.68 21.05
CA GLN A 293 23.17 -5.88 21.20
C GLN A 293 23.31 -5.29 22.62
N ARG A 294 22.19 -4.90 23.25
CA ARG A 294 22.15 -4.47 24.66
C ARG A 294 22.53 -5.62 25.60
N MET A 295 21.96 -6.79 25.40
CA MET A 295 22.27 -7.99 26.19
C MET A 295 23.76 -8.37 26.09
N MET A 296 24.37 -8.20 24.91
CA MET A 296 25.79 -8.48 24.69
C MET A 296 26.73 -7.39 25.21
N GLY A 297 26.20 -6.27 25.74
CA GLY A 297 27.01 -5.13 26.21
C GLY A 297 27.80 -4.41 25.11
N GLN A 298 27.50 -4.71 23.84
CA GLN A 298 28.18 -4.15 22.67
C GLN A 298 27.53 -2.86 22.18
N TRP A 299 26.33 -2.55 22.67
CA TRP A 299 25.57 -1.41 22.19
C TRP A 299 26.02 -0.10 22.84
N GLY A 300 26.71 0.73 22.03
CA GLY A 300 27.24 2.02 22.45
C GLY A 300 28.43 1.85 23.39
N GLY A 301 29.65 2.05 22.89
CA GLY A 301 30.89 1.80 23.63
C GLY A 301 30.85 2.24 25.11
N LYS A 302 31.30 1.35 26.02
CA LYS A 302 31.34 1.56 27.48
C LYS A 302 30.12 2.29 28.06
N VAL A 303 28.91 1.99 27.58
CA VAL A 303 27.70 2.35 28.33
C VAL A 303 27.68 1.42 29.55
N ARG A 304 28.19 1.94 30.68
CA ARG A 304 28.07 1.27 31.98
C ARG A 304 26.58 1.06 32.22
N ILE A 305 26.19 -0.20 32.36
CA ILE A 305 24.88 -0.64 32.82
C ILE A 305 24.46 0.30 33.96
N THR A 306 23.34 0.98 33.78
CA THR A 306 22.91 2.06 34.66
C THR A 306 22.84 1.55 36.09
N MET A 307 23.35 2.36 37.03
CA MET A 307 23.45 2.03 38.46
C MET A 307 22.12 1.59 39.10
N TYR A 308 20.98 1.94 38.46
CA TYR A 308 19.64 1.46 38.82
C TYR A 308 19.46 -0.05 38.68
N GLU A 309 20.00 -0.67 37.63
CA GLU A 309 19.95 -2.13 37.47
C GLU A 309 20.80 -2.82 38.53
N LYS A 310 21.93 -2.19 38.92
CA LYS A 310 22.71 -2.62 40.10
C LYS A 310 21.97 -2.45 41.43
N HIS A 311 21.08 -1.45 41.56
CA HIS A 311 20.37 -1.19 42.81
C HIS A 311 19.14 -2.09 42.99
N SER A 312 18.35 -2.29 41.93
CA SER A 312 17.29 -3.30 41.92
C SER A 312 17.85 -4.72 42.10
N GLN A 313 19.06 -4.99 41.58
CA GLN A 313 19.79 -6.24 41.87
C GLN A 313 20.20 -6.39 43.34
N TYR A 314 20.47 -5.30 44.05
CA TYR A 314 20.82 -5.33 45.47
C TYR A 314 19.58 -5.60 46.34
N GLU A 315 18.44 -4.97 46.04
CA GLU A 315 17.18 -5.24 46.75
C GLU A 315 16.69 -6.67 46.52
N ASP A 316 16.69 -7.16 45.27
CA ASP A 316 16.31 -8.55 44.98
C ASP A 316 17.25 -9.58 45.64
N ALA A 317 18.55 -9.26 45.73
CA ALA A 317 19.52 -10.10 46.42
C ALA A 317 19.31 -10.08 47.94
N LEU A 318 18.95 -8.94 48.54
CA LEU A 318 18.58 -8.85 49.95
C LEU A 318 17.29 -9.65 50.25
N VAL A 319 16.28 -9.54 49.39
CA VAL A 319 15.01 -10.28 49.52
C VAL A 319 15.25 -11.79 49.35
N GLY A 320 16.11 -12.20 48.40
CA GLY A 320 16.50 -13.60 48.19
C GLY A 320 17.33 -14.20 49.33
N LEU A 321 18.02 -13.37 50.12
CA LEU A 321 18.78 -13.79 51.30
C LEU A 321 17.90 -13.96 52.55
N GLY A 322 16.58 -13.79 52.45
CA GLY A 322 15.66 -13.97 53.57
C GLY A 322 15.82 -12.92 54.67
N ILE A 323 16.46 -11.78 54.37
CA ILE A 323 16.48 -10.62 55.26
C ILE A 323 15.12 -9.94 55.10
N SER A 324 14.11 -10.47 55.79
CA SER A 324 12.84 -9.77 55.97
C SER A 324 13.07 -8.55 56.86
N ASP A 325 12.38 -7.44 56.57
CA ASP A 325 12.42 -6.13 57.24
C ASP A 325 12.00 -6.14 58.75
N GLY A 326 12.31 -7.20 59.48
CA GLY A 326 11.97 -7.39 60.90
C GLY A 326 13.13 -7.17 61.88
N GLN A 327 14.32 -6.76 61.43
CA GLN A 327 15.41 -6.39 62.33
C GLN A 327 15.72 -4.90 62.19
N ASP A 328 15.25 -4.12 63.17
CA ASP A 328 15.65 -2.74 63.42
C ASP A 328 17.17 -2.64 63.57
N ILE A 329 17.86 -2.43 62.45
CA ILE A 329 19.25 -1.99 62.48
C ILE A 329 19.22 -0.48 62.76
N SER A 330 19.25 -0.13 64.04
CA SER A 330 19.46 1.26 64.48
C SER A 330 20.85 1.71 64.01
N MET A 331 20.91 2.42 62.88
CA MET A 331 22.08 3.22 62.54
C MET A 331 22.13 4.42 63.50
N THR A 332 22.90 4.26 64.57
CA THR A 332 23.22 5.34 65.49
C THR A 332 23.94 6.45 64.73
N SER A 333 23.25 7.58 64.62
CA SER A 333 23.72 8.88 64.15
C SER A 333 25.09 9.24 64.70
N MET A 334 26.13 9.26 63.85
CA MET A 334 27.32 10.10 64.09
C MET A 334 27.06 11.48 63.49
N THR A 335 26.39 12.33 64.28
CA THR A 335 26.41 13.78 64.12
C THR A 335 27.23 14.34 65.28
N ASN A 336 28.46 14.76 65.02
CA ASN A 336 29.17 15.75 65.84
C ASN A 336 30.53 16.07 65.21
N TYR A 337 30.63 17.19 64.50
CA TYR A 337 31.80 18.07 64.60
C TYR A 337 31.48 19.43 64.00
N ASN A 338 31.14 20.40 64.87
CA ASN A 338 31.33 21.83 64.66
C ASN A 338 31.21 22.50 66.03
N LYS A 339 32.35 22.82 66.65
CA LYS A 339 32.42 23.85 67.68
C LYS A 339 33.66 24.70 67.45
N ALA A 340 33.40 25.92 67.00
CA ALA A 340 34.31 27.03 67.06
C ALA A 340 34.43 27.51 68.51
N THR A 341 35.66 27.72 68.96
CA THR A 341 36.01 28.69 70.00
C THR A 341 37.39 29.24 69.67
N SER A 342 37.47 30.56 69.76
CA SER A 342 38.61 31.42 69.58
C SER A 342 39.55 31.41 70.79
N ASP A 343 40.67 32.11 70.59
CA ASP A 343 41.57 32.74 71.57
C ASP A 343 42.94 32.08 71.78
N ASP A 344 43.93 32.75 71.17
CA ASP A 344 45.25 33.16 71.69
C ASP A 344 46.06 32.22 72.59
N SER A 345 47.26 31.85 72.13
CA SER A 345 48.53 32.43 72.62
C SER A 345 49.75 31.59 72.20
N ASP A 346 50.83 32.32 71.88
CA ASP A 346 52.17 31.83 71.57
C ASP A 346 52.75 30.87 72.62
N SER A 347 53.51 29.87 72.18
CA SER A 347 54.91 29.70 72.59
C SER A 347 55.52 28.42 72.00
N ASP A 348 56.75 28.57 71.52
CA ASP A 348 57.67 27.50 71.14
C ASP A 348 57.88 26.48 72.27
N SER A 349 58.05 25.21 71.91
CA SER A 349 59.20 24.39 72.35
C SER A 349 59.14 22.96 71.83
N ASP A 350 60.30 22.52 71.34
CA ASP A 350 60.66 21.16 70.99
C ASP A 350 60.39 20.15 72.11
N GLY A 351 59.93 18.95 71.75
CA GLY A 351 59.64 17.90 72.73
C GLY A 351 59.37 16.54 72.11
N ARG A 352 60.43 15.92 71.57
CA ARG A 352 60.49 14.55 71.09
C ARG A 352 60.13 13.56 72.22
N LEU A 353 59.00 12.86 72.14
CA LEU A 353 58.73 11.66 72.93
C LEU A 353 57.92 10.63 72.13
N SER A 354 58.58 9.50 71.90
CA SER A 354 58.03 8.23 71.45
C SER A 354 57.02 7.68 72.46
N LEU A 355 55.82 7.32 72.00
CA LEU A 355 55.03 6.29 72.67
C LEU A 355 54.46 5.30 71.66
N GLU A 356 54.74 4.05 71.99
CA GLU A 356 54.45 2.81 71.33
C GLU A 356 53.07 2.30 71.76
N SER A 357 52.43 1.53 70.88
CA SER A 357 51.33 0.58 71.16
C SER A 357 49.92 1.13 71.46
N THR A 358 49.00 0.95 70.52
CA THR A 358 47.99 -0.13 70.63
C THR A 358 47.25 -0.33 69.30
N ALA A 359 47.42 -1.51 68.73
CA ALA A 359 46.71 -1.97 67.55
C ALA A 359 45.24 -2.25 67.90
N ALA A 360 44.33 -1.41 67.41
CA ALA A 360 42.90 -1.72 67.36
C ALA A 360 42.62 -2.51 66.08
N TYR A 361 42.31 -3.79 66.27
CA TYR A 361 41.79 -4.72 65.27
C TYR A 361 40.58 -4.10 64.54
N SER A 362 40.76 -3.72 63.27
CA SER A 362 39.63 -3.51 62.35
C SER A 362 39.23 -4.88 61.79
N PRO A 363 37.95 -5.29 61.84
CA PRO A 363 37.52 -6.49 61.17
C PRO A 363 37.70 -6.30 59.67
N VAL A 364 38.70 -6.99 59.11
CA VAL A 364 38.84 -7.19 57.67
C VAL A 364 37.58 -7.94 57.22
N LEU A 365 36.60 -7.19 56.68
CA LEU A 365 35.50 -7.81 55.95
C LEU A 365 36.13 -8.67 54.85
N PRO A 366 35.72 -9.94 54.72
CA PRO A 366 36.26 -10.80 53.68
C PRO A 366 35.96 -10.15 52.34
N THR A 367 37.01 -9.74 51.62
CA THR A 367 36.95 -9.43 50.20
C THR A 367 36.60 -10.73 49.48
N THR A 368 35.32 -11.07 49.48
CA THR A 368 34.78 -12.14 48.65
C THR A 368 34.95 -11.68 47.21
N ASN A 369 35.81 -12.40 46.49
CA ASN A 369 36.02 -12.22 45.06
C ASN A 369 34.70 -12.51 44.33
N PHE A 370 33.83 -11.51 44.23
CA PHE A 370 32.52 -11.55 43.58
C PHE A 370 32.62 -11.48 42.05
N SER A 371 33.70 -12.01 41.47
CA SER A 371 34.01 -11.86 40.04
C SER A 371 33.41 -12.96 39.15
N THR A 372 32.58 -13.86 39.67
CA THR A 372 32.14 -15.07 38.94
C THR A 372 30.64 -15.36 39.01
N VAL A 373 29.77 -14.34 39.03
CA VAL A 373 28.33 -14.54 38.74
C VAL A 373 27.89 -13.90 37.40
N PRO A 374 28.51 -14.22 36.24
CA PRO A 374 28.01 -13.78 34.94
C PRO A 374 26.76 -14.56 34.48
N GLY A 375 26.44 -15.71 35.07
CA GLY A 375 25.32 -16.57 34.64
C GLY A 375 23.93 -16.08 35.04
N TYR A 376 23.76 -15.65 36.29
CA TYR A 376 22.44 -15.33 36.86
C TYR A 376 21.79 -14.07 36.25
N MET A 377 22.60 -13.11 35.77
CA MET A 377 22.07 -11.86 35.20
C MET A 377 21.42 -12.07 33.82
N LYS A 378 21.91 -13.03 33.03
CA LYS A 378 21.42 -13.25 31.66
C LYS A 378 19.99 -13.80 31.64
N GLU A 379 19.61 -14.59 32.65
CA GLU A 379 18.33 -15.27 32.72
C GLU A 379 17.17 -14.32 33.05
N LYS A 380 17.34 -13.41 34.03
CA LYS A 380 16.31 -12.43 34.40
C LYS A 380 16.01 -11.43 33.27
N THR A 381 17.04 -10.90 32.60
CA THR A 381 16.86 -9.97 31.46
C THR A 381 16.15 -10.65 30.29
N MET A 382 16.49 -11.91 30.00
CA MET A 382 15.82 -12.67 28.94
C MET A 382 14.36 -12.94 29.27
N SER A 383 14.04 -13.30 30.52
CA SER A 383 12.66 -13.49 30.97
C SER A 383 11.82 -12.21 30.85
N TYR A 384 12.37 -11.05 31.23
CA TYR A 384 11.70 -9.75 31.06
C TYR A 384 11.41 -9.44 29.59
N ILE A 385 12.39 -9.63 28.70
CA ILE A 385 12.23 -9.41 27.25
C ILE A 385 11.15 -10.35 26.70
N VAL A 386 11.18 -11.64 27.05
CA VAL A 386 10.21 -12.64 26.60
C VAL A 386 8.80 -12.30 27.07
N ARG A 387 8.63 -11.93 28.35
CA ARG A 387 7.33 -11.54 28.89
C ARG A 387 6.77 -10.29 28.21
N ARG A 388 7.63 -9.32 27.90
CA ARG A 388 7.23 -8.10 27.20
C ARG A 388 6.87 -8.37 25.74
N LEU A 389 7.68 -9.17 25.06
CA LEU A 389 7.48 -9.61 23.69
C LEU A 389 6.12 -10.33 23.55
N GLY A 390 5.90 -11.34 24.38
CA GLY A 390 4.69 -12.17 24.37
C GLY A 390 3.45 -11.44 24.88
N GLY A 391 3.59 -10.61 25.91
CA GLY A 391 2.45 -9.97 26.56
C GLY A 391 1.90 -8.72 25.86
N TYR A 392 2.74 -7.98 25.12
CA TYR A 392 2.34 -6.66 24.61
C TYR A 392 2.68 -6.44 23.13
N VAL A 393 3.91 -6.72 22.73
CA VAL A 393 4.36 -6.39 21.36
C VAL A 393 3.68 -7.29 20.33
N LEU A 394 3.72 -8.62 20.53
CA LEU A 394 3.10 -9.56 19.59
C LEU A 394 1.58 -9.34 19.46
N PRO A 395 0.80 -9.17 20.54
CA PRO A 395 -0.61 -8.79 20.44
C PRO A 395 -0.83 -7.47 19.69
N MET A 396 -0.02 -6.44 19.93
CA MET A 396 -0.12 -5.16 19.22
C MET A 396 0.13 -5.35 17.72
N ILE A 397 1.19 -6.06 17.33
CA ILE A 397 1.49 -6.34 15.91
C ILE A 397 0.34 -7.14 15.28
N ALA A 398 -0.19 -8.15 15.96
CA ALA A 398 -1.30 -8.96 15.46
C ALA A 398 -2.58 -8.13 15.26
N ILE A 399 -2.93 -7.25 16.22
CA ILE A 399 -4.09 -6.35 16.11
C ILE A 399 -3.89 -5.37 14.95
N LEU A 400 -2.69 -4.77 14.82
CA LEU A 400 -2.40 -3.85 13.71
C LEU A 400 -2.46 -4.55 12.36
N LEU A 401 -1.89 -5.75 12.23
CA LEU A 401 -2.01 -6.55 11.01
C LEU A 401 -3.45 -6.92 10.70
N PHE A 402 -4.26 -7.28 11.70
CA PHE A 402 -5.68 -7.55 11.51
C PHE A 402 -6.42 -6.31 10.98
N ILE A 403 -6.19 -5.13 11.57
CA ILE A 403 -6.79 -3.86 11.10
C ILE A 403 -6.34 -3.55 9.67
N LEU A 404 -5.05 -3.72 9.36
CA LEU A 404 -4.51 -3.52 8.01
C LEU A 404 -5.20 -4.47 7.01
N VAL A 405 -5.26 -5.78 7.30
CA VAL A 405 -5.91 -6.76 6.42
C VAL A 405 -7.40 -6.44 6.26
N ALA A 406 -8.12 -6.15 7.35
CA ALA A 406 -9.55 -5.85 7.30
C ALA A 406 -9.85 -4.58 6.48
N THR A 407 -9.06 -3.52 6.66
CA THR A 407 -9.20 -2.29 5.86
C THR A 407 -8.89 -2.52 4.38
N SER A 408 -7.90 -3.35 4.05
CA SER A 408 -7.65 -3.73 2.66
C SER A 408 -8.76 -4.54 2.05
N GLN A 409 -9.31 -5.52 2.76
CA GLN A 409 -10.46 -6.29 2.29
C GLN A 409 -11.65 -5.36 2.04
N LEU A 410 -11.90 -4.40 2.93
CA LEU A 410 -12.96 -3.40 2.76
C LEU A 410 -12.73 -2.50 1.54
N HIS A 411 -11.48 -2.08 1.28
CA HIS A 411 -11.14 -1.25 0.11
C HIS A 411 -11.20 -2.02 -1.21
N HIS A 412 -10.89 -3.32 -1.21
CA HIS A 412 -10.95 -4.15 -2.40
C HIS A 412 -12.33 -4.73 -2.68
N TYR A 413 -13.22 -4.72 -1.68
CA TYR A 413 -14.60 -5.07 -1.88
C TYR A 413 -15.29 -4.04 -2.79
N LYS A 414 -15.39 -4.39 -4.07
CA LYS A 414 -16.22 -3.67 -5.03
C LYS A 414 -17.50 -4.48 -5.22
N PRO A 415 -18.68 -3.96 -4.85
CA PRO A 415 -19.93 -4.63 -5.19
C PRO A 415 -20.06 -4.70 -6.70
N ASN A 416 -20.76 -5.73 -7.19
CA ASN A 416 -21.09 -5.84 -8.60
C ASN A 416 -21.93 -4.64 -9.03
N VAL A 417 -21.58 -4.07 -10.18
CA VAL A 417 -22.37 -3.01 -10.80
C VAL A 417 -23.64 -3.65 -11.33
N SER A 418 -24.80 -3.09 -10.98
CA SER A 418 -26.07 -3.61 -11.45
C SER A 418 -26.24 -3.38 -12.96
N ASP A 419 -27.00 -4.27 -13.60
CA ASP A 419 -27.25 -4.22 -15.04
C ASP A 419 -27.89 -2.90 -15.48
N ASP A 420 -28.80 -2.34 -14.65
CA ASP A 420 -29.43 -1.04 -14.92
C ASP A 420 -28.40 0.11 -14.95
N VAL A 421 -27.43 0.09 -14.06
CA VAL A 421 -26.39 1.12 -14.03
C VAL A 421 -25.51 1.00 -15.27
N LEU A 422 -25.06 -0.21 -15.61
CA LEU A 422 -24.28 -0.47 -16.82
C LEU A 422 -25.03 -0.07 -18.09
N ASN A 423 -26.31 -0.44 -18.19
CA ASN A 423 -27.15 -0.18 -19.35
C ASN A 423 -27.35 1.32 -19.61
N ASN A 424 -27.44 2.12 -18.54
CA ASN A 424 -27.72 3.54 -18.66
C ASN A 424 -26.47 4.44 -18.63
N ALA A 425 -25.37 3.97 -18.03
CA ALA A 425 -24.17 4.79 -17.86
C ALA A 425 -23.34 4.93 -19.14
N ILE A 426 -23.25 3.87 -19.97
CA ILE A 426 -22.32 3.82 -21.10
C ILE A 426 -23.07 3.89 -22.42
N GLU A 427 -22.95 5.04 -23.09
CA GLU A 427 -23.49 5.34 -24.42
C GLU A 427 -24.88 4.70 -24.65
N PRO A 428 -25.91 5.09 -23.88
CA PRO A 428 -27.21 4.40 -23.87
C PRO A 428 -27.95 4.45 -25.22
N THR A 429 -27.57 5.35 -26.11
CA THR A 429 -28.15 5.49 -27.45
C THR A 429 -27.60 4.49 -28.46
N THR A 430 -26.45 3.89 -28.20
CA THR A 430 -25.82 2.91 -29.10
C THR A 430 -26.51 1.55 -28.93
N PRO A 431 -27.00 0.90 -30.00
CA PRO A 431 -27.80 -0.33 -29.88
C PRO A 431 -27.10 -1.43 -29.07
N PHE A 432 -25.83 -1.69 -29.34
CA PHE A 432 -25.05 -2.68 -28.62
C PHE A 432 -23.99 -2.01 -27.74
N LEU A 433 -23.96 -2.35 -26.46
CA LEU A 433 -22.85 -2.01 -25.59
C LEU A 433 -21.62 -2.84 -25.98
N LEU A 434 -21.80 -4.14 -26.18
CA LEU A 434 -20.69 -5.08 -26.36
C LEU A 434 -21.02 -6.10 -27.44
N THR A 435 -20.12 -6.22 -28.42
CA THR A 435 -20.14 -7.31 -29.41
C THR A 435 -18.89 -8.14 -29.23
N PHE A 436 -19.06 -9.40 -28.83
CA PHE A 436 -17.96 -10.36 -28.80
C PHE A 436 -17.81 -11.01 -30.17
N VAL A 437 -16.57 -11.12 -30.64
CA VAL A 437 -16.21 -11.84 -31.85
C VAL A 437 -15.35 -13.02 -31.43
N ILE A 438 -15.98 -14.18 -31.31
CA ILE A 438 -15.30 -15.44 -31.03
C ILE A 438 -14.78 -15.99 -32.35
N MET A 439 -13.47 -15.89 -32.54
CA MET A 439 -12.78 -16.31 -33.74
C MET A 439 -12.40 -17.79 -33.65
N THR A 440 -12.69 -18.54 -34.71
CA THR A 440 -12.36 -19.96 -34.76
C THR A 440 -11.78 -20.37 -36.12
N ALA A 441 -10.82 -21.29 -36.09
CA ALA A 441 -10.19 -21.83 -37.29
C ALA A 441 -9.89 -23.34 -37.12
N PRO A 442 -9.83 -24.13 -38.22
CA PRO A 442 -9.57 -25.56 -38.13
C PRO A 442 -8.18 -25.88 -37.54
N ARG A 443 -8.17 -26.54 -36.37
CA ARG A 443 -6.97 -27.02 -35.66
C ARG A 443 -6.45 -28.35 -36.23
N ARG A 444 -5.18 -28.67 -36.01
CA ARG A 444 -4.51 -29.87 -36.59
C ARG A 444 -5.16 -31.18 -36.18
N ASP A 445 -5.60 -31.28 -34.93
CA ASP A 445 -6.14 -32.53 -34.37
C ASP A 445 -7.67 -32.58 -34.38
N GLY A 446 -8.33 -31.64 -35.07
CA GLY A 446 -9.78 -31.52 -35.06
C GLY A 446 -10.38 -31.18 -33.70
N MET A 447 -9.59 -30.69 -32.74
CA MET A 447 -10.09 -30.22 -31.45
C MET A 447 -11.08 -29.06 -31.64
N GLY A 448 -12.24 -29.13 -30.97
CA GLY A 448 -13.29 -28.11 -31.04
C GLY A 448 -13.54 -27.49 -29.68
N PHE A 449 -12.93 -26.32 -29.43
CA PHE A 449 -13.11 -25.57 -28.18
C PHE A 449 -14.28 -24.58 -28.20
N ILE A 450 -14.89 -24.36 -29.38
CA ILE A 450 -16.05 -23.47 -29.55
C ILE A 450 -17.16 -23.78 -28.55
N LYS A 451 -17.49 -25.07 -28.35
CA LYS A 451 -18.54 -25.52 -27.42
C LYS A 451 -18.28 -25.08 -25.97
N PRO A 452 -17.19 -25.52 -25.30
CA PRO A 452 -16.94 -25.11 -23.92
C PRO A 452 -16.76 -23.59 -23.76
N THR A 453 -16.13 -22.93 -24.73
CA THR A 453 -15.97 -21.48 -24.71
C THR A 453 -17.32 -20.78 -24.79
N LEU A 454 -18.13 -21.04 -25.81
CA LEU A 454 -19.43 -20.37 -25.97
C LEU A 454 -20.40 -20.71 -24.84
N SER A 455 -20.41 -21.95 -24.34
CA SER A 455 -21.21 -22.32 -23.16
C SER A 455 -20.86 -21.48 -21.93
N SER A 456 -19.58 -21.17 -21.70
CA SER A 456 -19.18 -20.32 -20.56
C SER A 456 -19.67 -18.87 -20.67
N TYR A 457 -19.84 -18.35 -21.89
CA TYR A 457 -20.39 -17.02 -22.11
C TYR A 457 -21.90 -17.04 -21.86
N LEU A 458 -22.61 -17.98 -22.47
CA LEU A 458 -24.07 -18.11 -22.33
C LEU A 458 -24.51 -18.46 -20.90
N ALA A 459 -23.65 -19.12 -20.12
CA ALA A 459 -23.89 -19.37 -18.70
C ALA A 459 -24.02 -18.09 -17.86
N ALA A 460 -23.42 -16.98 -18.32
CA ALA A 460 -23.54 -15.67 -17.65
C ALA A 460 -24.80 -14.89 -18.09
N PHE A 461 -25.51 -15.35 -19.12
CA PHE A 461 -26.68 -14.64 -19.65
C PHE A 461 -27.94 -15.09 -18.90
N PRO A 462 -28.87 -14.17 -18.62
CA PRO A 462 -30.16 -14.51 -18.03
C PRO A 462 -30.96 -15.42 -18.96
N ASP A 463 -32.02 -16.02 -18.43
CA ASP A 463 -32.95 -16.80 -19.25
C ASP A 463 -33.73 -15.87 -20.21
N VAL A 464 -34.10 -16.42 -21.37
CA VAL A 464 -34.55 -15.66 -22.57
C VAL A 464 -35.75 -14.76 -22.32
N ASP A 465 -36.53 -15.00 -21.27
CA ASP A 465 -37.78 -14.28 -21.01
C ASP A 465 -37.72 -13.34 -19.82
N ASP A 466 -36.53 -13.02 -19.30
CA ASP A 466 -36.42 -12.11 -18.15
C ASP A 466 -36.28 -10.63 -18.58
N PRO A 467 -37.35 -9.81 -18.50
CA PRO A 467 -37.27 -8.38 -18.80
C PRO A 467 -36.46 -7.60 -17.75
N ALA A 468 -36.09 -8.20 -16.62
CA ALA A 468 -35.32 -7.54 -15.56
C ALA A 468 -33.87 -7.24 -15.95
N HIS A 469 -33.42 -7.73 -17.12
CA HIS A 469 -32.02 -7.65 -17.53
C HIS A 469 -31.84 -6.94 -18.89
N PRO A 470 -32.18 -5.64 -19.00
CA PRO A 470 -32.14 -4.89 -20.26
C PRO A 470 -30.73 -4.81 -20.86
N LEU A 471 -29.68 -4.88 -20.03
CA LEU A 471 -28.28 -4.88 -20.46
C LEU A 471 -28.00 -5.97 -21.51
N TYR A 472 -28.51 -7.19 -21.31
CA TYR A 472 -28.18 -8.33 -22.17
C TYR A 472 -28.82 -8.24 -23.55
N SER A 473 -29.84 -7.40 -23.72
CA SER A 473 -30.34 -7.07 -25.07
C SER A 473 -29.34 -6.24 -25.89
N ARG A 474 -28.37 -5.59 -25.23
CA ARG A 474 -27.29 -4.81 -25.82
C ARG A 474 -25.95 -5.57 -25.86
N ILE A 475 -25.95 -6.87 -25.56
CA ILE A 475 -24.78 -7.73 -25.65
C ILE A 475 -25.06 -8.83 -26.68
N GLN A 476 -24.16 -8.96 -27.65
CA GLN A 476 -24.23 -10.01 -28.66
C GLN A 476 -22.89 -10.72 -28.84
N ILE A 477 -22.96 -11.96 -29.30
CA ILE A 477 -21.81 -12.82 -29.58
C ILE A 477 -21.87 -13.20 -31.06
N ILE A 478 -20.75 -13.04 -31.75
CA ILE A 478 -20.59 -13.43 -33.14
C ILE A 478 -19.51 -14.49 -33.18
N VAL A 479 -19.87 -15.71 -33.59
CA VAL A 479 -18.90 -16.77 -33.87
C VAL A 479 -18.49 -16.63 -35.33
N TYR A 480 -17.21 -16.31 -35.54
CA TYR A 480 -16.68 -15.92 -36.85
C TYR A 480 -15.61 -16.89 -37.34
N THR A 481 -15.70 -17.24 -38.63
CA THR A 481 -14.60 -17.89 -39.35
C THR A 481 -14.51 -17.42 -40.80
N HIS A 482 -13.29 -17.36 -41.36
CA HIS A 482 -13.06 -17.12 -42.80
C HIS A 482 -12.63 -18.37 -43.56
N VAL A 483 -12.86 -19.55 -42.96
CA VAL A 483 -12.50 -20.84 -43.55
C VAL A 483 -13.77 -21.58 -43.94
N THR A 484 -13.92 -21.89 -45.23
CA THR A 484 -15.13 -22.54 -45.78
C THR A 484 -15.36 -23.92 -45.18
N ASN A 485 -14.31 -24.73 -45.07
CA ASN A 485 -14.37 -26.08 -44.51
C ASN A 485 -13.94 -26.09 -43.04
N HIS A 486 -14.92 -26.06 -42.14
CA HIS A 486 -14.69 -26.05 -40.70
C HIS A 486 -15.70 -26.95 -39.95
N PRO A 487 -15.52 -28.28 -39.94
CA PRO A 487 -16.51 -29.20 -39.38
C PRO A 487 -16.86 -28.93 -37.90
N LYS A 488 -15.90 -28.47 -37.10
CA LYS A 488 -16.15 -28.10 -35.70
C LYS A 488 -16.99 -26.83 -35.51
N PHE A 489 -17.02 -25.94 -36.50
CA PHE A 489 -17.93 -24.79 -36.52
C PHE A 489 -19.34 -25.30 -36.79
N ASP A 490 -19.52 -26.14 -37.83
CA ASP A 490 -20.82 -26.74 -38.18
C ASP A 490 -21.41 -27.51 -36.98
N GLU A 491 -20.60 -28.34 -36.32
CA GLU A 491 -21.00 -29.13 -35.15
C GLU A 491 -21.37 -28.26 -33.94
N ALA A 492 -20.74 -27.09 -33.79
CA ALA A 492 -21.06 -26.15 -32.71
C ALA A 492 -22.33 -25.36 -33.03
N GLU A 493 -22.49 -24.91 -34.27
CA GLU A 493 -23.69 -24.22 -34.76
C GLU A 493 -24.92 -25.09 -34.58
N GLU A 494 -24.88 -26.34 -35.05
CA GLU A 494 -25.98 -27.31 -34.88
C GLU A 494 -26.31 -27.57 -33.40
N PHE A 495 -25.28 -27.69 -32.55
CA PHE A 495 -25.46 -27.90 -31.12
C PHE A 495 -26.21 -26.73 -30.46
N PHE A 496 -25.81 -25.49 -30.76
CA PHE A 496 -26.38 -24.29 -30.15
C PHE A 496 -27.67 -23.80 -30.82
N ASP A 497 -28.04 -24.29 -32.01
CA ASP A 497 -29.34 -23.98 -32.61
C ASP A 497 -30.52 -24.48 -31.72
N THR A 498 -30.26 -25.51 -30.91
CA THR A 498 -31.24 -26.02 -29.94
C THR A 498 -31.34 -25.18 -28.65
N ASP A 499 -30.35 -24.32 -28.36
CA ASP A 499 -30.29 -23.51 -27.15
C ASP A 499 -31.04 -22.17 -27.36
N PRO A 500 -32.12 -21.88 -26.60
CA PRO A 500 -32.84 -20.63 -26.70
C PRO A 500 -31.98 -19.37 -26.46
N LYS A 501 -31.02 -19.42 -25.52
CA LYS A 501 -30.12 -18.29 -25.23
C LYS A 501 -29.22 -18.03 -26.42
N ALA A 502 -28.66 -19.10 -27.00
CA ALA A 502 -27.79 -18.98 -28.15
C ALA A 502 -28.55 -18.39 -29.36
N ARG A 503 -29.75 -18.87 -29.66
CA ARG A 503 -30.57 -18.32 -30.77
C ARG A 503 -30.86 -16.82 -30.64
N ARG A 504 -30.93 -16.30 -29.42
CA ARG A 504 -31.16 -14.87 -29.18
C ARG A 504 -29.88 -14.04 -29.26
N HIS A 505 -28.78 -14.53 -28.73
CA HIS A 505 -27.57 -13.73 -28.51
C HIS A 505 -26.39 -14.07 -29.43
N VAL A 506 -26.45 -15.19 -30.15
CA VAL A 506 -25.35 -15.70 -30.96
C VAL A 506 -25.69 -15.61 -32.44
N LYS A 507 -24.77 -15.02 -33.21
CA LYS A 507 -24.80 -14.97 -34.67
C LYS A 507 -23.61 -15.72 -35.23
N TRP A 508 -23.86 -16.57 -36.21
CA TRP A 508 -22.83 -17.36 -36.88
C TRP A 508 -22.46 -16.67 -38.20
N ILE A 509 -21.17 -16.42 -38.43
CA ILE A 509 -20.66 -15.80 -39.66
C ILE A 509 -19.53 -16.66 -40.23
N ARG A 510 -19.72 -17.11 -41.46
CA ARG A 510 -18.70 -17.80 -42.26
C ARG A 510 -18.41 -17.02 -43.54
N GLU A 511 -17.14 -16.75 -43.80
CA GLU A 511 -16.68 -16.23 -45.08
C GLU A 511 -15.98 -17.31 -45.90
N ASP A 512 -16.04 -17.16 -47.22
CA ASP A 512 -15.38 -18.09 -48.14
C ASP A 512 -13.87 -17.88 -48.15
N GLY A 513 -13.13 -18.94 -47.87
CA GLY A 513 -11.67 -18.91 -47.83
C GLY A 513 -11.06 -20.25 -47.45
N ALA A 514 -9.83 -20.49 -47.89
CA ALA A 514 -9.04 -21.67 -47.52
C ALA A 514 -7.70 -21.30 -46.84
N GLU A 515 -7.39 -20.01 -46.79
CA GLU A 515 -6.13 -19.51 -46.25
C GLU A 515 -6.11 -19.62 -44.72
N LYS A 516 -5.01 -20.13 -44.16
CA LYS A 516 -4.80 -20.18 -42.71
C LYS A 516 -3.88 -19.05 -42.26
N SER A 517 -4.38 -17.83 -42.31
CA SER A 517 -3.65 -16.63 -41.86
C SER A 517 -4.37 -15.98 -40.69
N GLN A 518 -3.77 -16.03 -39.50
CA GLN A 518 -4.33 -15.39 -38.29
C GLN A 518 -4.51 -13.88 -38.48
N ARG A 519 -3.56 -13.23 -39.17
CA ARG A 519 -3.61 -11.80 -39.45
C ARG A 519 -4.80 -11.45 -40.34
N LYS A 520 -4.99 -12.19 -41.44
CA LYS A 520 -6.14 -12.03 -42.33
C LYS A 520 -7.46 -12.34 -41.62
N HIS A 521 -7.47 -13.37 -40.75
CA HIS A 521 -8.62 -13.71 -39.91
C HIS A 521 -9.09 -12.49 -39.10
N LEU A 522 -8.16 -11.86 -38.38
CA LEU A 522 -8.41 -10.68 -37.55
C LEU A 522 -8.86 -9.48 -38.39
N ILE A 523 -8.16 -9.17 -39.48
CA ILE A 523 -8.50 -8.04 -40.36
C ILE A 523 -9.93 -8.19 -40.88
N SER A 524 -10.28 -9.37 -41.40
CA SER A 524 -11.59 -9.60 -42.00
C SER A 524 -12.70 -9.57 -40.95
N ALA A 525 -12.50 -10.23 -39.80
CA ALA A 525 -13.44 -10.21 -38.68
C ALA A 525 -13.73 -8.78 -38.19
N ILE A 526 -12.68 -8.01 -37.88
CA ILE A 526 -12.81 -6.66 -37.34
C ILE A 526 -13.47 -5.73 -38.35
N ARG A 527 -13.10 -5.80 -39.63
CA ARG A 527 -13.72 -4.97 -40.66
C ARG A 527 -15.17 -5.32 -40.88
N LYS A 528 -15.47 -6.60 -41.09
CA LYS A 528 -16.82 -7.06 -41.39
C LYS A 528 -17.77 -6.64 -40.27
N ILE A 529 -17.42 -6.98 -39.03
CA ILE A 529 -18.27 -6.79 -37.86
C ILE A 529 -18.23 -5.34 -37.37
N GLY A 530 -17.04 -4.76 -37.27
CA GLY A 530 -16.87 -3.38 -36.80
C GLY A 530 -17.49 -2.34 -37.73
N THR A 531 -17.72 -2.64 -39.01
CA THR A 531 -18.46 -1.75 -39.92
C THR A 531 -19.97 -2.04 -39.96
N SER A 532 -20.39 -3.30 -39.84
CA SER A 532 -21.81 -3.67 -39.93
C SER A 532 -22.59 -3.47 -38.63
N GLU A 533 -21.96 -3.69 -37.49
CA GLU A 533 -22.60 -3.64 -36.18
C GLU A 533 -22.29 -2.31 -35.49
N ASP A 534 -23.33 -1.67 -34.94
CA ASP A 534 -23.19 -0.45 -34.15
C ASP A 534 -23.02 -0.79 -32.67
N SER A 535 -21.77 -1.06 -32.28
CA SER A 535 -21.39 -1.36 -30.91
C SER A 535 -20.47 -0.30 -30.31
N VAL A 536 -20.57 -0.10 -28.99
CA VAL A 536 -19.60 0.72 -28.25
C VAL A 536 -18.25 0.01 -28.18
N TYR A 537 -18.30 -1.26 -27.78
CA TYR A 537 -17.13 -2.13 -27.65
C TYR A 537 -17.18 -3.31 -28.63
N LEU A 538 -16.01 -3.64 -29.15
CA LEU A 538 -15.76 -4.85 -29.94
C LEU A 538 -14.72 -5.72 -29.22
N GLY A 539 -15.18 -6.83 -28.64
CA GLY A 539 -14.35 -7.82 -27.97
C GLY A 539 -13.83 -8.87 -28.94
N ILE A 540 -12.53 -9.04 -29.04
CA ILE A 540 -11.89 -10.08 -29.86
C ILE A 540 -11.50 -11.23 -28.95
N MET A 541 -12.06 -12.41 -29.22
CA MET A 541 -11.94 -13.60 -28.38
C MET A 541 -11.47 -14.78 -29.23
N GLU A 542 -10.60 -15.62 -28.68
CA GLU A 542 -10.27 -16.92 -29.26
C GLU A 542 -11.26 -17.99 -28.76
N ASP A 543 -11.47 -19.04 -29.57
CA ASP A 543 -12.47 -20.08 -29.29
C ASP A 543 -12.06 -21.07 -28.19
N ASP A 544 -10.94 -20.88 -27.51
CA ASP A 544 -10.42 -21.70 -26.41
C ASP A 544 -10.18 -20.92 -25.12
N PHE A 545 -10.84 -19.77 -24.96
CA PHE A 545 -10.82 -18.93 -23.76
C PHE A 545 -12.21 -18.82 -23.09
N PRO A 546 -12.70 -19.90 -22.43
CA PRO A 546 -13.89 -19.80 -21.60
C PRO A 546 -13.72 -18.80 -20.46
N PHE A 547 -14.82 -18.15 -20.07
CA PHE A 547 -14.87 -17.35 -18.86
C PHE A 547 -14.71 -18.20 -17.61
N CYS A 548 -14.00 -17.64 -16.64
CA CYS A 548 -13.93 -18.16 -15.29
C CYS A 548 -15.24 -17.93 -14.54
N GLU A 549 -15.45 -18.64 -13.44
CA GLU A 549 -16.56 -18.37 -12.52
C GLU A 549 -16.53 -16.91 -12.05
N GLY A 550 -17.62 -16.16 -12.27
CA GLY A 550 -17.70 -14.72 -11.98
C GLY A 550 -16.85 -13.81 -12.89
N GLY A 551 -16.11 -14.38 -13.86
CA GLY A 551 -15.24 -13.65 -14.77
C GLY A 551 -16.01 -12.68 -15.68
N PHE A 552 -17.19 -13.08 -16.15
CA PHE A 552 -18.04 -12.22 -17.00
C PHE A 552 -18.50 -10.96 -16.26
N GLN A 553 -19.02 -11.10 -15.04
CA GLN A 553 -19.42 -9.95 -14.22
C GLN A 553 -18.22 -9.06 -13.87
N SER A 554 -17.07 -9.67 -13.58
CA SER A 554 -15.83 -8.93 -13.32
C SER A 554 -15.38 -8.10 -14.53
N MET A 555 -15.56 -8.62 -15.75
CA MET A 555 -15.30 -7.90 -16.99
C MET A 555 -16.27 -6.72 -17.13
N LEU A 556 -17.57 -6.91 -16.88
CA LEU A 556 -18.55 -5.81 -16.93
C LEU A 556 -18.21 -4.70 -15.92
N ASN A 557 -17.86 -5.08 -14.68
CA ASN A 557 -17.38 -4.13 -13.67
C ASN A 557 -16.11 -3.39 -14.15
N THR A 558 -15.20 -4.09 -14.82
CA THR A 558 -13.97 -3.49 -15.38
C THR A 558 -14.31 -2.48 -16.49
N ILE A 559 -15.26 -2.80 -17.38
CA ILE A 559 -15.75 -1.88 -18.42
C ILE A 559 -16.36 -0.62 -17.81
N TYR A 560 -17.22 -0.78 -16.81
CA TYR A 560 -17.81 0.36 -16.10
C TYR A 560 -16.77 1.25 -15.43
N GLU A 561 -15.80 0.64 -14.74
CA GLU A 561 -14.74 1.40 -14.07
C GLU A 561 -13.80 2.07 -15.07
N ALA A 562 -13.52 1.43 -16.21
CA ALA A 562 -12.74 2.01 -17.29
C ALA A 562 -13.38 3.30 -17.79
N ASP A 563 -14.68 3.27 -18.09
CA ASP A 563 -15.43 4.43 -18.59
C ASP A 563 -15.46 5.59 -17.57
N ARG A 564 -15.60 5.25 -16.29
CA ARG A 564 -15.65 6.24 -15.20
C ARG A 564 -14.29 6.86 -14.88
N GLN A 565 -13.24 6.04 -14.80
CA GLN A 565 -11.94 6.46 -14.25
C GLN A 565 -10.94 6.89 -15.32
N VAL A 566 -10.94 6.21 -16.47
CA VAL A 566 -10.04 6.43 -17.60
C VAL A 566 -10.88 6.87 -18.79
N LYS A 567 -11.28 8.16 -18.74
CA LYS A 567 -11.98 8.80 -19.85
C LYS A 567 -11.14 8.62 -21.12
N ASP A 568 -11.82 8.31 -22.22
CA ASP A 568 -11.20 8.09 -23.53
C ASP A 568 -10.26 6.87 -23.59
N HIS A 569 -10.42 5.88 -22.70
CA HIS A 569 -9.69 4.61 -22.82
C HIS A 569 -9.93 3.96 -24.18
N CYS A 570 -8.84 3.50 -24.81
CA CYS A 570 -8.94 2.85 -26.11
C CYS A 570 -9.52 1.43 -26.06
N GLY A 571 -9.50 0.81 -24.89
CA GLY A 571 -10.08 -0.51 -24.67
C GLY A 571 -9.59 -1.15 -23.38
N ILE A 572 -10.02 -2.39 -23.19
CA ILE A 572 -9.77 -3.19 -21.99
C ILE A 572 -9.18 -4.53 -22.41
N PHE A 573 -8.19 -5.02 -21.68
CA PHE A 573 -7.62 -6.35 -21.87
C PHE A 573 -7.84 -7.19 -20.61
N ILE A 574 -8.56 -8.30 -20.75
CA ILE A 574 -9.01 -9.11 -19.62
C ILE A 574 -8.35 -10.50 -19.51
N THR A 575 -7.42 -10.81 -20.41
CA THR A 575 -6.83 -12.13 -20.55
C THR A 575 -5.36 -12.06 -21.01
N THR A 576 -4.91 -12.96 -21.87
CA THR A 576 -3.56 -13.05 -22.43
C THR A 576 -3.61 -13.33 -23.93
N GLY A 577 -2.48 -13.21 -24.63
CA GLY A 577 -2.37 -13.52 -26.05
C GLY A 577 -3.28 -12.65 -26.92
N GLY A 578 -3.92 -13.25 -27.93
CA GLY A 578 -4.82 -12.57 -28.86
C GLY A 578 -6.29 -12.52 -28.43
N SER A 579 -6.64 -13.12 -27.29
CA SER A 579 -8.01 -13.17 -26.78
C SER A 579 -8.30 -12.01 -25.82
N GLY A 580 -9.58 -11.78 -25.47
CA GLY A 580 -10.05 -10.79 -24.48
C GLY A 580 -9.54 -9.37 -24.66
N LEU A 581 -9.24 -8.98 -25.90
CA LEU A 581 -8.96 -7.61 -26.29
C LEU A 581 -10.30 -6.93 -26.62
N ILE A 582 -10.77 -6.03 -25.75
CA ILE A 582 -12.06 -5.35 -25.86
C ILE A 582 -11.81 -3.90 -26.25
N PHE A 583 -11.90 -3.61 -27.55
CA PHE A 583 -11.64 -2.29 -28.11
C PHE A 583 -12.87 -1.39 -28.05
N LYS A 584 -12.68 -0.09 -27.91
CA LYS A 584 -13.67 0.87 -28.44
C LYS A 584 -13.74 0.66 -29.97
N ARG A 585 -14.95 0.68 -30.54
CA ARG A 585 -15.18 0.34 -31.95
C ARG A 585 -14.26 1.08 -32.94
N SER A 586 -14.06 2.39 -32.77
CA SER A 586 -13.17 3.20 -33.61
C SER A 586 -11.70 2.76 -33.54
N VAL A 587 -11.25 2.34 -32.36
CA VAL A 587 -9.89 1.83 -32.14
C VAL A 587 -9.74 0.46 -32.79
N ALA A 588 -10.75 -0.42 -32.71
CA ALA A 588 -10.72 -1.71 -33.37
C ALA A 588 -10.51 -1.55 -34.90
N LEU A 589 -11.27 -0.65 -35.52
CA LEU A 589 -11.12 -0.35 -36.95
C LEU A 589 -9.73 0.19 -37.30
N THR A 590 -9.17 1.07 -36.45
CA THR A 590 -7.80 1.57 -36.59
C THR A 590 -6.76 0.45 -36.45
N ALA A 591 -6.95 -0.45 -35.48
CA ALA A 591 -6.09 -1.60 -35.28
C ALA A 591 -6.14 -2.58 -36.47
N SER A 592 -7.30 -2.73 -37.13
CA SER A 592 -7.39 -3.51 -38.38
C SER A 592 -6.53 -2.91 -39.50
N PHE A 593 -6.46 -1.59 -39.59
CA PHE A 593 -5.59 -0.90 -40.55
C PHE A 593 -4.11 -1.12 -40.23
N VAL A 594 -3.72 -1.08 -38.94
CA VAL A 594 -2.35 -1.44 -38.52
C VAL A 594 -2.00 -2.86 -38.97
N LEU A 595 -2.91 -3.83 -38.77
CA LEU A 595 -2.66 -5.21 -39.16
C LEU A 595 -2.43 -5.38 -40.67
N GLU A 596 -3.06 -4.55 -41.50
CA GLU A 596 -2.86 -4.55 -42.95
C GLU A 596 -1.52 -3.94 -43.36
N GLN A 597 -1.12 -2.83 -42.72
CA GLN A 597 0.19 -2.23 -42.98
C GLN A 597 1.31 -3.19 -42.62
N ASP A 598 1.18 -3.92 -41.51
CA ASP A 598 2.07 -5.01 -41.15
C ASP A 598 2.11 -6.12 -42.21
N GLU A 599 0.96 -6.49 -42.80
CA GLU A 599 0.95 -7.52 -43.85
C GLU A 599 1.69 -7.05 -45.10
N LEU A 600 1.50 -5.79 -45.50
CA LEU A 600 2.26 -5.17 -46.59
C LEU A 600 3.76 -5.07 -46.25
N ALA A 601 4.10 -4.75 -45.01
CA ALA A 601 5.47 -4.72 -44.52
C ALA A 601 6.14 -6.10 -44.58
N LYS A 602 5.42 -7.14 -44.14
CA LYS A 602 5.85 -8.53 -44.22
C LYS A 602 6.10 -8.99 -45.65
N GLN A 603 5.22 -8.61 -46.59
CA GLN A 603 5.41 -8.88 -48.02
C GLN A 603 6.67 -8.21 -48.60
N ARG A 604 7.10 -7.09 -48.02
CA ARG A 604 8.37 -6.41 -48.34
C ARG A 604 9.59 -7.02 -47.64
N GLY A 605 9.41 -8.12 -46.90
CA GLY A 605 10.49 -8.79 -46.16
C GLY A 605 10.88 -8.10 -44.85
N MET A 606 10.05 -7.18 -44.33
CA MET A 606 10.29 -6.57 -43.03
C MET A 606 9.81 -7.50 -41.91
N ALA A 607 10.56 -7.50 -40.79
CA ALA A 607 10.12 -8.18 -39.59
C ALA A 607 8.92 -7.43 -39.00
N VAL A 608 7.83 -8.15 -38.77
CA VAL A 608 6.61 -7.59 -38.16
C VAL A 608 6.25 -8.38 -36.92
N ALA A 609 5.58 -7.72 -35.97
CA ALA A 609 5.10 -8.36 -34.77
C ALA A 609 4.06 -9.45 -35.10
N ALA A 610 3.80 -10.34 -34.16
CA ALA A 610 2.65 -11.24 -34.27
C ALA A 610 1.34 -10.40 -34.25
N PRO A 611 0.24 -10.87 -34.87
CA PRO A 611 -0.99 -10.09 -34.99
C PRO A 611 -1.59 -9.64 -33.64
N ASP A 612 -1.57 -10.51 -32.64
CA ASP A 612 -1.99 -10.22 -31.27
C ASP A 612 -1.12 -9.12 -30.63
N GLN A 613 0.21 -9.20 -30.79
CA GLN A 613 1.14 -8.18 -30.31
C GLN A 613 0.93 -6.84 -31.01
N ALA A 614 0.61 -6.84 -32.31
CA ALA A 614 0.31 -5.61 -33.05
C ALA A 614 -0.97 -4.94 -32.51
N LEU A 615 -2.01 -5.73 -32.21
CA LEU A 615 -3.23 -5.26 -31.56
C LEU A 615 -2.97 -4.69 -30.15
N GLN A 616 -2.20 -5.41 -29.33
CA GLN A 616 -1.80 -4.95 -28.00
C GLN A 616 -0.95 -3.66 -28.08
N ASN A 617 0.00 -3.59 -29.01
CA ASN A 617 0.83 -2.40 -29.23
C ASN A 617 -0.01 -1.20 -29.69
N CYS A 618 -1.07 -1.43 -30.46
CA CYS A 618 -2.03 -0.38 -30.80
C CYS A 618 -2.78 0.10 -29.54
N MET A 619 -3.28 -0.79 -28.68
CA MET A 619 -3.93 -0.39 -27.41
C MET A 619 -2.98 0.36 -26.45
N LEU A 620 -1.70 0.01 -26.45
CA LEU A 620 -0.66 0.71 -25.69
C LEU A 620 -0.26 2.07 -26.32
N GLY A 621 -0.76 2.38 -27.51
CA GLY A 621 -0.37 3.58 -28.27
C GLY A 621 1.07 3.59 -28.76
N LYS A 622 1.70 2.42 -28.89
CA LYS A 622 3.07 2.28 -29.42
C LYS A 622 3.14 2.42 -30.95
N HIS A 623 2.02 2.23 -31.63
CA HIS A 623 1.92 2.41 -33.07
C HIS A 623 1.53 3.86 -33.41
N GLU A 624 2.08 4.43 -34.48
CA GLU A 624 1.83 5.83 -34.89
C GLU A 624 0.32 6.16 -35.04
N TYR A 625 -0.43 5.29 -35.73
CA TYR A 625 -1.88 5.39 -35.90
C TYR A 625 -2.69 5.23 -34.61
N CYS A 626 -2.09 4.71 -33.53
CA CYS A 626 -2.77 4.47 -32.25
C CYS A 626 -2.20 5.33 -31.12
N SER A 627 -1.39 6.35 -31.42
CA SER A 627 -0.74 7.21 -30.41
C SER A 627 -1.71 7.85 -29.42
N ALA A 628 -2.96 8.10 -29.82
CA ALA A 628 -4.03 8.57 -28.93
C ALA A 628 -4.34 7.59 -27.77
N CYS A 629 -3.94 6.33 -27.87
CA CYS A 629 -4.16 5.29 -26.86
C CYS A 629 -3.08 5.23 -25.78
N ALA A 630 -1.98 5.98 -25.94
CA ALA A 630 -0.85 5.93 -25.01
C ALA A 630 -1.29 6.24 -23.57
N GLY A 631 -1.01 5.31 -22.65
CA GLY A 631 -1.38 5.44 -21.24
C GLY A 631 -2.88 5.36 -20.96
N THR A 632 -3.70 4.86 -21.89
CA THR A 632 -5.16 4.76 -21.72
C THR A 632 -5.69 3.33 -21.64
N MET A 633 -4.83 2.34 -21.90
CA MET A 633 -5.22 0.93 -21.88
C MET A 633 -5.61 0.50 -20.46
N VAL A 634 -6.79 -0.12 -20.32
CA VAL A 634 -7.24 -0.70 -19.06
C VAL A 634 -7.00 -2.20 -19.08
N ILE A 635 -6.60 -2.77 -17.95
CA ILE A 635 -6.49 -4.22 -17.77
C ILE A 635 -7.26 -4.66 -16.53
N SER A 636 -7.79 -5.88 -16.56
CA SER A 636 -8.31 -6.50 -15.34
C SER A 636 -7.17 -6.86 -14.38
N LYS A 637 -7.47 -6.93 -13.09
CA LYS A 637 -6.52 -7.41 -12.07
C LYS A 637 -6.00 -8.82 -12.38
N THR A 638 -6.93 -9.71 -12.74
CA THR A 638 -6.69 -11.12 -13.04
C THR A 638 -7.15 -11.48 -14.45
N LEU A 639 -6.62 -12.57 -15.00
CA LEU A 639 -7.21 -13.25 -16.14
C LEU A 639 -8.63 -13.69 -15.79
N LEU A 640 -9.59 -13.15 -16.53
CA LEU A 640 -11.02 -13.45 -16.38
C LEU A 640 -11.46 -14.63 -17.26
N GLN A 641 -10.54 -15.14 -18.08
CA GLN A 641 -10.70 -16.30 -18.94
C GLN A 641 -9.52 -17.24 -18.73
N GLY A 642 -9.76 -18.55 -18.86
CA GLY A 642 -8.71 -19.58 -18.81
C GLY A 642 -8.40 -20.12 -20.20
N HIS A 643 -7.15 -20.49 -20.47
CA HIS A 643 -6.74 -21.03 -21.76
C HIS A 643 -6.89 -22.56 -21.80
N LEU A 644 -7.76 -23.09 -22.67
CA LEU A 644 -7.92 -24.54 -22.89
C LEU A 644 -6.92 -25.11 -23.91
N GLY A 645 -6.51 -24.30 -24.89
CA GLY A 645 -5.69 -24.72 -26.04
C GLY A 645 -4.19 -24.79 -25.81
N TYR A 646 -3.74 -25.08 -24.58
CA TYR A 646 -2.32 -25.10 -24.22
C TYR A 646 -1.46 -26.04 -25.10
N ASN A 647 -2.05 -27.13 -25.59
CA ASN A 647 -1.42 -28.13 -26.48
C ASN A 647 -1.64 -27.85 -27.97
N ALA A 648 -2.39 -26.80 -28.31
CA ALA A 648 -2.87 -26.52 -29.66
C ALA A 648 -2.33 -25.20 -30.23
N SER A 649 -1.29 -24.64 -29.60
CA SER A 649 -0.71 -23.35 -29.98
C SER A 649 -0.20 -23.38 -31.42
N THR A 650 -0.60 -22.38 -32.19
CA THR A 650 -0.16 -22.20 -33.59
C THR A 650 1.27 -21.67 -33.69
N SER A 651 1.83 -21.13 -32.59
CA SER A 651 3.18 -20.55 -32.55
C SER A 651 4.30 -21.57 -32.35
N GLY A 652 3.97 -22.86 -32.20
CA GLY A 652 4.96 -23.94 -32.04
C GLY A 652 5.59 -24.04 -30.64
N GLY A 653 5.22 -23.15 -29.71
CA GLY A 653 5.54 -23.30 -28.29
C GLY A 653 4.49 -24.13 -27.58
N GLU A 654 4.91 -25.13 -26.82
CA GLU A 654 4.03 -25.85 -25.88
C GLU A 654 3.86 -25.01 -24.61
N TYR A 655 2.62 -24.68 -24.27
CA TYR A 655 2.30 -24.11 -22.97
C TYR A 655 1.96 -25.23 -22.00
N SER A 656 2.26 -25.06 -20.71
CA SER A 656 1.78 -25.99 -19.69
C SER A 656 0.25 -25.89 -19.58
N PRO A 657 -0.47 -26.99 -19.30
CA PRO A 657 -1.89 -26.94 -18.94
C PRO A 657 -2.20 -26.01 -17.75
N LYS A 658 -1.18 -25.65 -16.97
CA LYS A 658 -1.30 -24.73 -15.83
C LYS A 658 -1.09 -23.27 -16.20
N ASP A 659 -0.59 -22.98 -17.40
CA ASP A 659 -0.30 -21.62 -17.82
C ASP A 659 -1.58 -20.89 -18.22
N PHE A 660 -1.65 -19.59 -17.88
CA PHE A 660 -2.75 -18.69 -18.27
C PHE A 660 -4.14 -19.17 -17.85
N GLN A 661 -4.22 -19.74 -16.65
CA GLN A 661 -5.47 -20.21 -16.09
C GLN A 661 -6.22 -19.10 -15.35
N CYS A 662 -7.48 -19.37 -15.03
CA CYS A 662 -8.35 -18.48 -14.29
C CYS A 662 -7.71 -17.92 -13.01
N GLY A 663 -7.90 -16.62 -12.78
CA GLY A 663 -7.41 -15.94 -11.57
C GLY A 663 -5.92 -15.61 -11.60
N TRP A 664 -5.17 -16.01 -12.63
CA TRP A 664 -3.78 -15.58 -12.80
C TRP A 664 -3.69 -14.07 -12.91
N ARG A 665 -2.56 -13.50 -12.52
CA ARG A 665 -2.35 -12.07 -12.70
C ARG A 665 -2.27 -11.73 -14.18
N HIS A 666 -2.84 -10.59 -14.57
CA HIS A 666 -2.74 -10.12 -15.94
C HIS A 666 -1.27 -9.85 -16.34
N PRO A 667 -0.77 -10.26 -17.52
CA PRO A 667 0.65 -10.11 -17.89
C PRO A 667 1.14 -8.66 -17.96
N PHE A 668 0.25 -7.73 -18.31
CA PHE A 668 0.53 -6.30 -18.40
C PHE A 668 0.53 -5.60 -17.03
N HIS A 669 0.36 -6.37 -15.96
CA HIS A 669 0.22 -5.81 -14.64
C HIS A 669 1.56 -5.23 -14.16
N GLY A 670 1.54 -3.92 -13.83
CA GLY A 670 2.73 -3.15 -13.47
C GLY A 670 3.42 -2.45 -14.65
N ASN A 671 2.87 -2.55 -15.85
CA ASN A 671 3.23 -1.70 -16.98
C ASN A 671 2.73 -0.26 -16.70
N PRO A 672 3.56 0.79 -16.84
CA PRO A 672 3.17 2.17 -16.55
C PRO A 672 2.13 2.71 -17.55
N ASP A 673 2.06 2.12 -18.74
CA ASP A 673 1.14 2.53 -19.81
C ASP A 673 -0.26 1.90 -19.66
N THR A 674 -0.51 1.15 -18.57
CA THR A 674 -1.78 0.48 -18.33
C THR A 674 -2.39 0.85 -16.97
N HIS A 675 -3.72 0.86 -16.92
CA HIS A 675 -4.51 1.06 -15.70
C HIS A 675 -5.10 -0.27 -15.25
N VAL A 676 -4.87 -0.67 -14.00
CA VAL A 676 -5.43 -1.90 -13.43
C VAL A 676 -6.70 -1.56 -12.64
N LEU A 677 -7.86 -2.08 -13.05
CA LEU A 677 -9.15 -1.75 -12.43
C LEU A 677 -9.86 -2.93 -11.76
#